data_AF-A0A6G2HG74-F1
#
_entry.id   AF-A0A6G2HG74-F1
#
_cell.length_a   1.000
_cell.length_b   1.000
_cell.length_c   1.000
_cell.angle_alpha   90.00
_cell.angle_beta   90.00
_cell.angle_gamma   90.00
#
_symmetry.space_group_name_H-M   'P 1'
#
loop_
_entity.id
_entity.type
_entity.pdbx_description
1 polymer ?
#
loop_
_entity_poly.entity_id
_entity_poly.type
_entity_poly.pdbx_seq_one_letter_code
_entity_poly.pdbx_strand_id
1 'polypeptide(L)'
;MLTLLPLVAAVGLCVALLAPLVDRRADLVVTRLALALFGEYVTSERARGDRERELLRAAHTGDTHRRYASRTLLYAAALGVAGSVVGVYAAAALLGLLSVGEGPIAAALPGPLVFLAALARLTEVGLGELFVLLVASSATVGAGLAVGTYYVRWELLAQRAVARASRIDTTLPRTVAFVYALSRSGMAFPNVMDTLAEHEAVYGEAATELAVAVRDMNAFGTDALTALRGTAKRTPSEDLAEFSENLASVLSSGQSLSGFLEDQYERYQEEAEARQEQYLELLSTFAETYVTALVAGPLFFITLLVVIGLVLEDTLPLVRVIVYAALPLATFGFVVYVDSVTHGVGGTEPLPPRERGAPDEGASPSGDGTSLSGDGTSLPDGGVSPSGGVAGEDRWARSRERLAAHERLRGVLAWASSPVEHVLERPATVLFVSVPVALVGVALVAFPITVGPPTRMVGQVDAAIVTAVAGVLASYAVVYEIRKRRTRRIEASVPDFLDRLASVNEAGASVVESVRRVSESDLDALTAELVLTRRDVEWGADVTTALHRMDRRVRSPVLSRAVALVTNALHASGDIAPVLKIAADETRATERLRRERRQVMLTYLIVIYISFLVFLGIIAALSIAFIPAIESAATGGAGGGVPGGGGGITDGIGDIDVFVYEQVFFHAAAVQAICSGLVAGQLGEGSVRDGAKHAVILLALTAVAFALMGSL
;
A
#
# COMPACT_ATOMS: atom_id res chain seq x y z
N MET A 1 0.15 16.00 43.09
CA MET A 1 0.98 16.39 41.91
C MET A 1 2.37 15.74 41.91
N LEU A 2 3.11 15.69 43.03
CA LEU A 2 4.42 15.00 43.10
C LEU A 2 4.35 13.48 42.79
N THR A 3 3.20 12.85 43.05
CA THR A 3 2.96 11.42 42.80
C THR A 3 2.88 11.04 41.32
N LEU A 4 2.70 11.97 40.38
CA LEU A 4 2.61 11.68 38.94
C LEU A 4 3.91 11.96 38.18
N LEU A 5 4.91 12.56 38.82
CA LEU A 5 6.18 12.93 38.19
C LEU A 5 6.93 11.72 37.59
N PRO A 6 7.03 10.55 38.26
CA PRO A 6 7.63 9.36 37.66
C PRO A 6 6.89 8.88 36.41
N LEU A 7 5.55 8.91 36.43
CA LEU A 7 4.73 8.54 35.27
C LEU A 7 4.98 9.49 34.09
N VAL A 8 5.02 10.80 34.34
CA VAL A 8 5.33 11.81 33.31
C VAL A 8 6.74 11.60 32.74
N ALA A 9 7.72 11.27 33.58
CA ALA A 9 9.07 10.93 33.13
C ALA A 9 9.11 9.65 32.28
N ALA A 10 8.35 8.61 32.65
CA ALA A 10 8.24 7.37 31.88
C ALA A 10 7.57 7.61 30.51
N VAL A 11 6.49 8.40 30.47
CA VAL A 11 5.84 8.81 29.21
C VAL A 11 6.79 9.67 28.37
N GLY A 12 7.50 10.61 28.99
CA GLY A 12 8.52 11.43 28.32
C GLY A 12 9.66 10.58 27.73
N LEU A 13 10.08 9.52 28.42
CA LEU A 13 11.05 8.55 27.92
C LEU A 13 10.50 7.83 26.68
N CYS A 14 9.27 7.32 26.72
CA CYS A 14 8.62 6.68 25.57
C CYS A 14 8.52 7.63 24.36
N VAL A 15 8.15 8.90 24.59
CA VAL A 15 8.08 9.92 23.53
C VAL A 15 9.47 10.23 22.97
N ALA A 16 10.50 10.30 23.82
CA ALA A 16 11.89 10.50 23.37
C ALA A 16 12.39 9.36 22.46
N LEU A 17 11.93 8.12 22.68
CA LEU A 17 12.25 6.98 21.81
C LEU A 17 11.54 7.04 20.45
N LEU A 18 10.48 7.83 20.30
CA LEU A 18 9.80 8.08 19.02
C LEU A 18 10.45 9.23 18.22
N ALA A 19 11.23 10.10 18.86
CA ALA A 19 11.90 11.23 18.20
C ALA A 19 12.81 10.85 17.00
N PRO A 20 13.53 9.71 16.99
CA PRO A 20 14.30 9.25 15.83
C PRO A 20 13.47 9.03 14.55
N LEU A 21 12.15 8.85 14.66
CA LEU A 21 11.27 8.68 13.50
C LEU A 21 11.02 9.98 12.73
N VAL A 22 11.24 11.13 13.36
CA VAL A 22 10.90 12.45 12.81
C VAL A 22 12.13 13.32 12.57
N ASP A 23 13.18 13.20 13.40
CA ASP A 23 14.39 14.02 13.29
C ASP A 23 15.67 13.18 13.19
N ARG A 24 16.44 13.42 12.13
CA ARG A 24 17.75 12.81 11.87
C ARG A 24 18.79 13.14 12.96
N ARG A 25 18.69 14.30 13.61
CA ARG A 25 19.58 14.65 14.73
C ARG A 25 19.29 13.80 15.97
N ALA A 26 18.01 13.58 16.28
CA ALA A 26 17.60 12.70 17.36
C ALA A 26 18.06 11.26 17.11
N ASP A 27 17.95 10.77 15.86
CA ASP A 27 18.45 9.46 15.45
C ASP A 27 19.95 9.28 15.74
N LEU A 28 20.77 10.29 15.43
CA LEU A 28 22.21 10.26 15.72
C LEU A 28 22.52 10.24 17.21
N VAL A 29 21.81 11.04 18.02
CA VAL A 29 22.01 11.09 19.48
C VAL A 29 21.66 9.73 20.10
N VAL A 30 20.51 9.16 19.75
CA VAL A 30 20.08 7.84 20.22
C VAL A 30 21.07 6.76 19.80
N THR A 31 21.60 6.84 18.58
CA THR A 31 22.65 5.91 18.12
C THR A 31 23.90 5.98 18.97
N ARG A 32 24.41 7.18 19.22
CA ARG A 32 25.64 7.36 20.00
C ARG A 32 25.47 6.85 21.42
N LEU A 33 24.33 7.16 22.03
CA LEU A 33 24.00 6.69 23.37
C LEU A 33 23.86 5.16 23.42
N ALA A 34 23.20 4.55 22.44
CA ALA A 34 23.08 3.11 22.31
C ALA A 34 24.44 2.42 22.18
N LEU A 35 25.30 2.94 21.29
CA LEU A 35 26.65 2.40 21.08
C LEU A 35 27.56 2.59 22.31
N ALA A 36 27.43 3.70 23.03
CA ALA A 36 28.20 3.95 24.24
C ALA A 36 27.81 3.00 25.38
N LEU A 37 26.52 2.70 25.53
CA LEU A 37 26.03 1.84 26.63
C LEU A 37 26.13 0.34 26.32
N PHE A 38 25.78 -0.08 25.10
CA PHE A 38 25.62 -1.50 24.76
C PHE A 38 26.60 -1.98 23.66
N GLY A 39 27.40 -1.07 23.09
CA GLY A 39 28.23 -1.40 21.94
C GLY A 39 29.37 -2.37 22.22
N GLU A 40 29.84 -2.51 23.46
CA GLU A 40 30.82 -3.52 23.88
C GLU A 40 30.16 -4.89 24.10
N TYR A 41 28.99 -4.92 24.76
CA TYR A 41 28.21 -6.14 25.00
C TYR A 41 27.89 -6.89 23.70
N VAL A 42 27.43 -6.16 22.68
CA VAL A 42 27.10 -6.74 21.37
C VAL A 42 28.34 -7.31 20.67
N THR A 43 29.52 -6.73 20.87
CA THR A 43 30.75 -7.23 20.23
C THR A 43 31.33 -8.48 20.88
N SER A 44 31.00 -8.77 22.14
CA SER A 44 31.47 -9.97 22.83
C SER A 44 30.73 -11.26 22.44
N GLU A 45 29.47 -11.19 22.01
CA GLU A 45 28.66 -12.37 21.65
C GLU A 45 28.81 -12.76 20.17
N ARG A 46 29.88 -13.47 19.79
CA ARG A 46 30.13 -13.85 18.38
C ARG A 46 29.08 -14.79 17.79
N ALA A 47 28.61 -15.79 18.55
CA ALA A 47 27.73 -16.85 18.04
C ALA A 47 26.29 -16.38 17.72
N ARG A 48 25.73 -15.43 18.49
CA ARG A 48 24.44 -14.80 18.19
C ARG A 48 24.52 -13.83 17.02
N GLY A 49 25.70 -13.20 16.84
CA GLY A 49 25.91 -12.18 15.84
C GLY A 49 25.75 -12.68 14.40
N ASP A 50 26.04 -13.94 14.10
CA ASP A 50 26.02 -14.43 12.71
C ASP A 50 24.60 -14.55 12.16
N ARG A 51 23.67 -15.18 12.89
CA ARG A 51 22.25 -15.25 12.50
C ARG A 51 21.61 -13.86 12.39
N GLU A 52 21.93 -12.96 13.31
CA GLU A 52 21.41 -11.58 13.29
C GLU A 52 21.99 -10.76 12.12
N ARG A 53 23.25 -10.98 11.74
CA ARG A 53 23.85 -10.38 10.54
C ARG A 53 23.21 -10.92 9.26
N GLU A 54 22.96 -12.22 9.20
CA GLU A 54 22.23 -12.84 8.09
C GLU A 54 20.85 -12.21 7.93
N LEU A 55 20.09 -12.07 9.02
CA LEU A 55 18.77 -11.41 8.99
C LEU A 55 18.84 -9.94 8.53
N LEU A 56 19.85 -9.18 8.93
CA LEU A 56 20.03 -7.78 8.50
C LEU A 56 20.40 -7.67 7.01
N ARG A 57 21.20 -8.61 6.50
CA ARG A 57 21.53 -8.72 5.07
C ARG A 57 20.30 -9.13 4.26
N ALA A 58 19.60 -10.16 4.72
CA ALA A 58 18.36 -10.67 4.14
C ALA A 58 17.30 -9.56 4.03
N ALA A 59 17.13 -8.73 5.08
CA ALA A 59 16.21 -7.60 5.10
C ALA A 59 16.72 -6.35 4.35
N HIS A 60 17.93 -6.38 3.77
CA HIS A 60 18.58 -5.27 3.06
C HIS A 60 18.57 -3.94 3.83
N THR A 61 18.87 -4.00 5.12
CA THR A 61 18.94 -2.80 5.96
C THR A 61 20.30 -2.13 5.87
N GLY A 62 20.33 -0.81 5.63
CA GLY A 62 21.58 -0.01 5.61
C GLY A 62 22.24 0.20 6.98
N ASP A 63 21.80 -0.52 8.02
CA ASP A 63 22.34 -0.45 9.38
C ASP A 63 23.28 -1.62 9.65
N THR A 64 24.41 -1.35 10.31
CA THR A 64 25.31 -2.42 10.75
C THR A 64 24.71 -3.18 11.93
N HIS A 65 25.04 -4.47 12.05
CA HIS A 65 24.61 -5.30 13.18
C HIS A 65 24.88 -4.66 14.54
N ARG A 66 26.09 -4.11 14.74
CA ARG A 66 26.45 -3.42 15.98
C ARG A 66 25.50 -2.24 16.28
N ARG A 67 25.12 -1.46 15.26
CA ARG A 67 24.23 -0.31 15.40
C ARG A 67 22.80 -0.75 15.73
N TYR A 68 22.27 -1.73 15.01
CA TYR A 68 20.90 -2.20 15.19
C TYR A 68 20.70 -2.90 16.53
N ALA A 69 21.57 -3.85 16.88
CA ALA A 69 21.48 -4.59 18.14
C ALA A 69 21.64 -3.66 19.36
N SER A 70 22.60 -2.73 19.33
CA SER A 70 22.78 -1.77 20.43
C SER A 70 21.55 -0.86 20.60
N ARG A 71 20.95 -0.41 19.50
CA ARG A 71 19.69 0.36 19.54
C ARG A 71 18.54 -0.47 20.10
N THR A 72 18.41 -1.72 19.68
CA THR A 72 17.36 -2.62 20.18
C THR A 72 17.49 -2.86 21.68
N LEU A 73 18.71 -3.04 22.20
CA LEU A 73 18.96 -3.13 23.64
C LEU A 73 18.65 -1.82 24.37
N LEU A 74 18.98 -0.67 23.79
CA LEU A 74 18.61 0.62 24.36
C LEU A 74 17.08 0.80 24.43
N TYR A 75 16.35 0.49 23.37
CA TYR A 75 14.89 0.55 23.35
C TYR A 75 14.28 -0.42 24.37
N ALA A 76 14.79 -1.65 24.45
CA ALA A 76 14.34 -2.64 25.42
C ALA A 76 14.60 -2.19 26.87
N ALA A 77 15.79 -1.64 27.16
CA ALA A 77 16.12 -1.13 28.47
C ALA A 77 15.26 0.08 28.85
N ALA A 78 15.10 1.04 27.94
CA ALA A 78 14.30 2.24 28.18
C ALA A 78 12.81 1.90 28.38
N LEU A 79 12.22 1.07 27.51
CA LEU A 79 10.83 0.61 27.67
C LEU A 79 10.66 -0.32 28.88
N GLY A 80 11.69 -1.06 29.27
CA GLY A 80 11.69 -1.82 30.52
C GLY A 80 11.60 -0.92 31.75
N VAL A 81 12.40 0.15 31.80
CA VAL A 81 12.36 1.14 32.89
C VAL A 81 11.03 1.88 32.91
N ALA A 82 10.55 2.39 31.76
CA ALA A 82 9.26 3.04 31.67
C ALA A 82 8.11 2.08 32.04
N GLY A 83 8.19 0.83 31.58
CA GLY A 83 7.25 -0.24 31.89
C GLY A 83 7.18 -0.57 33.37
N SER A 84 8.31 -0.65 34.05
CA SER A 84 8.36 -0.84 35.50
C SER A 84 7.64 0.28 36.25
N VAL A 85 7.87 1.54 35.85
CA VAL A 85 7.17 2.69 36.44
C VAL A 85 5.67 2.59 36.18
N VAL A 86 5.24 2.33 34.94
CA VAL A 86 3.83 2.16 34.58
C VAL A 86 3.19 0.99 35.32
N GLY A 87 3.89 -0.12 35.52
CA GLY A 87 3.42 -1.29 36.27
C GLY A 87 3.07 -0.94 37.71
N VAL A 88 3.90 -0.15 38.40
CA VAL A 88 3.61 0.34 39.76
C VAL A 88 2.31 1.15 39.79
N TYR A 89 2.11 2.06 38.83
CA TYR A 89 0.89 2.86 38.76
C TYR A 89 -0.34 2.05 38.38
N ALA A 90 -0.19 1.09 37.46
CA ALA A 90 -1.28 0.20 37.05
C ALA A 90 -1.73 -0.68 38.22
N ALA A 91 -0.80 -1.24 38.99
CA ALA A 91 -1.12 -1.98 40.21
C ALA A 91 -1.77 -1.10 41.27
N ALA A 92 -1.27 0.12 41.50
CA ALA A 92 -1.90 1.06 42.43
C ALA A 92 -3.31 1.48 41.99
N ALA A 93 -3.53 1.70 40.68
CA ALA A 93 -4.84 2.01 40.12
C ALA A 93 -5.81 0.84 40.21
N LEU A 94 -5.33 -0.39 39.94
CA LEU A 94 -6.11 -1.62 40.07
C LEU A 94 -6.54 -1.84 41.52
N LEU A 95 -5.64 -1.64 42.48
CA LEU A 95 -5.97 -1.68 43.91
C LEU A 95 -7.01 -0.62 44.29
N GLY A 96 -6.92 0.59 43.72
CA GLY A 96 -7.93 1.64 43.91
C GLY A 96 -9.29 1.37 43.24
N LEU A 97 -9.32 0.64 42.12
CA LEU A 97 -10.55 0.18 41.47
C LEU A 97 -11.21 -0.97 42.25
N LEU A 98 -10.40 -1.85 42.85
CA LEU A 98 -10.84 -2.96 43.68
C LEU A 98 -11.19 -2.55 45.12
N SER A 99 -10.80 -1.35 45.56
CA SER A 99 -11.21 -0.79 46.85
C SER A 99 -12.66 -0.31 46.80
N VAL A 100 -13.59 -1.25 46.67
CA VAL A 100 -15.01 -0.97 46.93
C VAL A 100 -15.18 -1.01 48.44
N GLY A 101 -15.43 0.15 49.05
CA GLY A 101 -15.70 0.23 50.49
C GLY A 101 -16.91 -0.62 50.88
N GLU A 102 -17.01 -1.04 52.14
CA GLU A 102 -18.09 -1.90 52.65
C GLU A 102 -19.50 -1.28 52.45
N GLY A 103 -19.59 0.06 52.41
CA GLY A 103 -20.84 0.82 52.41
C GLY A 103 -21.80 0.56 51.23
N PRO A 104 -21.38 0.66 49.95
CA PRO A 104 -22.28 0.48 48.81
C PRO A 104 -22.72 -0.97 48.60
N ILE A 105 -21.86 -1.94 48.89
CA ILE A 105 -22.15 -3.37 48.70
C ILE A 105 -23.10 -3.87 49.80
N ALA A 106 -22.90 -3.46 51.05
CA ALA A 106 -23.79 -3.80 52.16
C ALA A 106 -25.18 -3.16 52.02
N ALA A 107 -25.29 -1.99 51.36
CA ALA A 107 -26.57 -1.32 51.10
C ALA A 107 -27.35 -1.91 49.91
N ALA A 108 -26.68 -2.57 48.96
CA ALA A 108 -27.29 -3.14 47.76
C ALA A 108 -27.69 -4.63 47.89
N LEU A 109 -27.22 -5.34 48.94
CA LEU A 109 -27.48 -6.76 49.15
C LEU A 109 -28.63 -7.00 50.16
N PRO A 110 -29.62 -7.88 49.84
CA PRO A 110 -30.62 -8.32 50.80
C PRO A 110 -29.98 -8.98 52.04
N GLY A 111 -30.53 -8.75 53.24
CA GLY A 111 -29.97 -9.13 54.55
C GLY A 111 -29.26 -10.50 54.67
N PRO A 112 -29.71 -11.60 54.04
CA PRO A 112 -29.03 -12.89 54.09
C PRO A 112 -27.69 -12.95 53.33
N LEU A 113 -27.44 -12.03 52.39
CA LEU A 113 -26.27 -12.01 51.50
C LEU A 113 -25.18 -11.02 51.95
N VAL A 114 -25.39 -10.31 53.07
CA VAL A 114 -24.43 -9.34 53.62
C VAL A 114 -23.09 -10.00 54.00
N PHE A 115 -23.06 -11.31 54.27
CA PHE A 115 -21.80 -12.04 54.49
C PHE A 115 -20.86 -12.03 53.26
N LEU A 116 -21.39 -11.81 52.05
CA LEU A 116 -20.58 -11.66 50.84
C LEU A 116 -19.87 -10.30 50.79
N ALA A 117 -20.39 -9.26 51.46
CA ALA A 117 -19.67 -8.00 51.64
C ALA A 117 -18.42 -8.21 52.51
N ALA A 118 -18.42 -9.20 53.42
CA ALA A 118 -17.22 -9.61 54.15
C ALA A 118 -16.18 -10.31 53.27
N LEU A 119 -16.57 -10.86 52.10
CA LEU A 119 -15.63 -11.35 51.09
C LEU A 119 -14.87 -10.20 50.39
N ALA A 120 -15.39 -8.96 50.44
CA ALA A 120 -14.70 -7.77 49.98
C ALA A 120 -13.54 -7.34 50.89
N ARG A 121 -13.30 -8.05 52.02
CA ARG A 121 -12.10 -7.93 52.88
C ARG A 121 -10.77 -8.29 52.19
N LEU A 122 -10.78 -8.67 50.93
CA LEU A 122 -9.57 -8.91 50.13
C LEU A 122 -8.62 -7.69 50.00
N THR A 123 -8.95 -6.54 50.61
CA THR A 123 -8.14 -5.31 50.60
C THR A 123 -7.62 -4.86 51.98
N GLU A 124 -7.49 -5.75 52.97
CA GLU A 124 -6.57 -5.54 54.10
C GLU A 124 -5.16 -6.05 53.77
N VAL A 125 -4.63 -5.66 52.61
CA VAL A 125 -3.29 -6.07 52.17
C VAL A 125 -2.27 -5.40 53.09
N GLY A 126 -1.51 -6.18 53.85
CA GLY A 126 -0.46 -5.66 54.72
C GLY A 126 0.60 -4.89 53.93
N LEU A 127 1.29 -3.93 54.56
CA LEU A 127 2.35 -3.13 53.89
C LEU A 127 3.40 -4.01 53.17
N GLY A 128 3.72 -5.18 53.73
CA GLY A 128 4.62 -6.15 53.13
C GLY A 128 4.06 -6.81 51.85
N GLU A 129 2.79 -7.18 51.85
CA GLU A 129 2.13 -7.79 50.68
C GLU A 129 1.94 -6.77 49.55
N LEU A 130 1.62 -5.51 49.90
CA LEU A 130 1.52 -4.41 48.94
C LEU A 130 2.89 -4.11 48.30
N PHE A 131 3.96 -4.13 49.10
CA PHE A 131 5.32 -3.99 48.57
C PHE A 131 5.67 -5.12 47.59
N VAL A 132 5.40 -6.37 47.96
CA VAL A 132 5.65 -7.53 47.09
C VAL A 132 4.84 -7.41 45.80
N LEU A 133 3.57 -7.03 45.88
CA LEU A 133 2.69 -6.87 44.71
C LEU A 133 3.16 -5.75 43.77
N LEU A 134 3.57 -4.60 44.32
CA LEU A 134 4.11 -3.50 43.50
C LEU A 134 5.44 -3.86 42.84
N VAL A 135 6.35 -4.52 43.56
CA VAL A 135 7.63 -4.97 43.00
C VAL A 135 7.39 -6.05 41.94
N ALA A 136 6.49 -7.00 42.19
CA ALA A 136 6.13 -8.03 41.23
C ALA A 136 5.49 -7.41 39.98
N SER A 137 4.56 -6.47 40.13
CA SER A 137 3.94 -5.77 38.99
C SER A 137 4.95 -4.95 38.18
N SER A 138 5.83 -4.21 38.87
CA SER A 138 6.93 -3.47 38.25
C SER A 138 7.89 -4.37 37.48
N ALA A 139 8.29 -5.49 38.08
CA ALA A 139 9.23 -6.43 37.48
C ALA A 139 8.60 -7.16 36.29
N THR A 140 7.34 -7.60 36.40
CA THR A 140 6.63 -8.30 35.33
C THR A 140 6.32 -7.41 34.13
N VAL A 141 5.77 -6.21 34.34
CA VAL A 141 5.47 -5.26 33.25
C VAL A 141 6.76 -4.74 32.62
N GLY A 142 7.77 -4.38 33.43
CA GLY A 142 9.06 -3.92 32.92
C GLY A 142 9.83 -4.99 32.15
N ALA A 143 9.97 -6.20 32.71
CA ALA A 143 10.62 -7.31 32.01
C ALA A 143 9.85 -7.72 30.76
N GLY A 144 8.51 -7.77 30.84
CA GLY A 144 7.64 -8.07 29.71
C GLY A 144 7.81 -7.08 28.56
N LEU A 145 7.84 -5.78 28.84
CA LEU A 145 8.05 -4.76 27.82
C LEU A 145 9.49 -4.77 27.27
N ALA A 146 10.51 -5.00 28.11
CA ALA A 146 11.89 -5.11 27.65
C ALA A 146 12.09 -6.31 26.70
N VAL A 147 11.66 -7.50 27.14
CA VAL A 147 11.75 -8.74 26.37
C VAL A 147 10.87 -8.63 25.12
N GLY A 148 9.64 -8.16 25.26
CA GLY A 148 8.71 -7.94 24.14
C GLY A 148 9.28 -7.00 23.09
N THR A 149 9.85 -5.86 23.49
CA THR A 149 10.48 -4.93 22.55
C THR A 149 11.66 -5.55 21.81
N TYR A 150 12.50 -6.33 22.52
CA TYR A 150 13.61 -7.04 21.90
C TYR A 150 13.11 -7.99 20.81
N TYR A 151 12.18 -8.89 21.15
CA TYR A 151 11.63 -9.86 20.22
C TYR A 151 10.87 -9.20 19.07
N VAL A 152 9.98 -8.24 19.34
CA VAL A 152 9.21 -7.53 18.31
C VAL A 152 10.13 -6.83 17.31
N ARG A 153 11.21 -6.17 17.76
CA ARG A 153 12.13 -5.50 16.82
C ARG A 153 12.89 -6.48 15.91
N TRP A 154 13.21 -7.68 16.39
CA TRP A 154 13.83 -8.71 15.56
C TRP A 154 12.80 -9.41 14.67
N GLU A 155 11.60 -9.64 15.16
CA GLU A 155 10.48 -10.23 14.40
C GLU A 155 10.06 -9.31 13.25
N LEU A 156 9.97 -8.01 13.49
CA LEU A 156 9.72 -7.02 12.43
C LEU A 156 10.80 -7.04 11.34
N LEU A 157 12.04 -7.35 11.69
CA LEU A 157 13.12 -7.51 10.71
C LEU A 157 12.96 -8.82 9.92
N ALA A 158 12.61 -9.92 10.59
CA ALA A 158 12.32 -11.19 9.95
C ALA A 158 11.14 -11.08 8.98
N GLN A 159 10.04 -10.43 9.39
CA GLN A 159 8.89 -10.14 8.52
C GLN A 159 9.28 -9.30 7.30
N ARG A 160 10.18 -8.31 7.45
CA ARG A 160 10.71 -7.55 6.32
C ARG A 160 11.55 -8.40 5.37
N ALA A 161 12.36 -9.33 5.90
CA ALA A 161 13.13 -10.26 5.09
C ALA A 161 12.21 -11.20 4.29
N VAL A 162 11.17 -11.75 4.91
CA VAL A 162 10.15 -12.58 4.23
C VAL A 162 9.41 -11.78 3.16
N ALA A 163 8.96 -10.56 3.48
CA ALA A 163 8.31 -9.68 2.51
C ALA A 163 9.25 -9.36 1.34
N ARG A 164 10.56 -9.21 1.60
CA ARG A 164 11.57 -8.99 0.56
C ARG A 164 11.82 -10.24 -0.29
N ALA A 165 11.89 -11.44 0.31
CA ALA A 165 12.01 -12.70 -0.42
C ALA A 165 10.92 -12.82 -1.47
N SER A 166 9.67 -12.58 -1.07
CA SER A 166 8.54 -12.59 -1.99
C SER A 166 8.64 -11.54 -3.11
N ARG A 167 9.16 -10.33 -2.82
CA ARG A 167 9.44 -9.33 -3.87
C ARG A 167 10.51 -9.79 -4.86
N ILE A 168 11.51 -10.53 -4.39
CA ILE A 168 12.53 -11.15 -5.24
C ILE A 168 11.85 -12.21 -6.13
N ASP A 169 11.11 -13.15 -5.55
CA ASP A 169 10.48 -14.25 -6.30
C ASP A 169 9.51 -13.75 -7.38
N THR A 170 8.76 -12.68 -7.08
CA THR A 170 7.81 -12.06 -8.03
C THR A 170 8.49 -11.25 -9.16
N THR A 171 9.77 -10.88 -8.99
CA THR A 171 10.56 -10.15 -9.99
C THR A 171 11.57 -11.04 -10.71
N LEU A 172 11.79 -12.25 -10.21
CA LEU A 172 12.76 -13.21 -10.73
C LEU A 172 12.47 -13.68 -12.16
N PRO A 173 11.24 -14.10 -12.56
CA PRO A 173 10.99 -14.55 -13.93
C PRO A 173 11.37 -13.50 -14.98
N ARG A 174 11.06 -12.22 -14.70
CA ARG A 174 11.38 -11.07 -15.56
C ARG A 174 12.88 -10.76 -15.60
N THR A 175 13.55 -10.93 -14.47
CA THR A 175 15.00 -10.75 -14.36
C THR A 175 15.73 -11.84 -15.16
N VAL A 176 15.28 -13.10 -15.06
CA VAL A 176 15.80 -14.22 -15.84
C VAL A 176 15.54 -14.02 -17.34
N ALA A 177 14.33 -13.58 -17.73
CA ALA A 177 14.02 -13.23 -19.12
C ALA A 177 14.98 -12.18 -19.70
N PHE A 178 15.32 -11.16 -18.91
CA PHE A 178 16.27 -10.13 -19.30
C PHE A 178 17.70 -10.65 -19.48
N VAL A 179 18.21 -11.40 -18.50
CA VAL A 179 19.55 -12.00 -18.54
C VAL A 179 19.63 -12.99 -19.70
N TYR A 180 18.58 -13.77 -19.92
CA TYR A 180 18.44 -14.69 -21.05
C TYR A 180 18.50 -13.96 -22.39
N ALA A 181 17.68 -12.92 -22.57
CA ALA A 181 17.61 -12.17 -23.81
C ALA A 181 18.96 -11.52 -24.16
N LEU A 182 19.62 -10.87 -23.19
CA LEU A 182 20.94 -10.28 -23.42
C LEU A 182 22.01 -11.36 -23.67
N SER A 183 22.01 -12.47 -22.92
CA SER A 183 22.97 -13.56 -23.16
C SER A 183 22.78 -14.20 -24.54
N ARG A 184 21.55 -14.37 -25.01
CA ARG A 184 21.24 -14.89 -26.36
C ARG A 184 21.74 -13.97 -27.47
N SER A 185 21.80 -12.66 -27.22
CA SER A 185 22.33 -11.66 -28.17
C SER A 185 23.85 -11.72 -28.37
N GLY A 186 24.55 -12.57 -27.62
CA GLY A 186 26.00 -12.70 -27.63
C GLY A 186 26.72 -11.76 -26.66
N MET A 187 25.99 -11.03 -25.81
CA MET A 187 26.59 -10.20 -24.77
C MET A 187 27.33 -11.08 -23.75
N ALA A 188 28.57 -10.69 -23.42
CA ALA A 188 29.35 -11.37 -22.39
C ALA A 188 28.68 -11.25 -21.02
N PHE A 189 28.69 -12.34 -20.24
CA PHE A 189 27.98 -12.42 -18.96
C PHE A 189 28.28 -11.26 -17.98
N PRO A 190 29.53 -10.78 -17.79
CA PRO A 190 29.78 -9.62 -16.93
C PRO A 190 29.01 -8.37 -17.37
N ASN A 191 28.97 -8.07 -18.67
CA ASN A 191 28.23 -6.93 -19.21
C ASN A 191 26.71 -7.12 -19.06
N VAL A 192 26.20 -8.35 -19.17
CA VAL A 192 24.77 -8.65 -18.91
C VAL A 192 24.42 -8.30 -17.46
N MET A 193 25.29 -8.69 -16.53
CA MET A 193 25.11 -8.41 -15.11
C MET A 193 25.23 -6.91 -14.80
N ASP A 194 26.19 -6.20 -15.39
CA ASP A 194 26.32 -4.73 -15.28
C ASP A 194 25.05 -4.03 -15.76
N THR A 195 24.55 -4.44 -16.93
CA THR A 195 23.33 -3.87 -17.50
C THR A 195 22.12 -4.11 -16.59
N LEU A 196 21.99 -5.30 -16.01
CA LEU A 196 20.93 -5.61 -15.06
C LEU A 196 21.02 -4.71 -13.81
N ALA A 197 22.23 -4.47 -13.30
CA ALA A 197 22.46 -3.62 -12.13
C ALA A 197 22.13 -2.14 -12.40
N GLU A 198 22.45 -1.61 -13.59
CA GLU A 198 22.09 -0.25 -14.00
C GLU A 198 20.57 -0.04 -14.11
N HIS A 199 19.83 -1.11 -14.39
CA HIS A 199 18.38 -1.11 -14.54
C HIS A 199 17.62 -1.76 -13.37
N GLU A 200 18.22 -1.86 -12.17
CA GLU A 200 17.60 -2.49 -10.99
C GLU A 200 16.22 -1.89 -10.64
N ALA A 201 16.04 -0.58 -10.84
CA ALA A 201 14.77 0.12 -10.59
C ALA A 201 13.62 -0.32 -11.52
N VAL A 202 13.95 -0.91 -12.67
CA VAL A 202 12.99 -1.31 -13.71
C VAL A 202 12.65 -2.80 -13.60
N TYR A 203 13.63 -3.64 -13.24
CA TYR A 203 13.46 -5.08 -13.10
C TYR A 203 13.09 -5.53 -11.68
N GLY A 204 13.36 -4.70 -10.65
CA GLY A 204 12.87 -4.89 -9.29
C GLY A 204 13.87 -5.50 -8.33
N GLU A 205 13.36 -6.17 -7.30
CA GLU A 205 14.17 -6.61 -6.15
C GLU A 205 15.16 -7.73 -6.49
N ALA A 206 14.81 -8.65 -7.40
CA ALA A 206 15.73 -9.69 -7.87
C ALA A 206 16.96 -9.08 -8.57
N ALA A 207 16.74 -8.06 -9.42
CA ALA A 207 17.82 -7.30 -10.04
C ALA A 207 18.65 -6.53 -9.00
N THR A 208 18.00 -5.97 -7.97
CA THR A 208 18.68 -5.27 -6.86
C THR A 208 19.58 -6.20 -6.06
N GLU A 209 19.15 -7.44 -5.81
CA GLU A 209 19.95 -8.44 -5.09
C GLU A 209 21.14 -8.92 -5.95
N LEU A 210 20.94 -9.15 -7.25
CA LEU A 210 22.01 -9.47 -8.19
C LEU A 210 22.97 -8.28 -8.41
N ALA A 211 22.48 -7.04 -8.35
CA ALA A 211 23.30 -5.83 -8.47
C ALA A 211 24.33 -5.72 -7.34
N VAL A 212 24.06 -6.28 -6.16
CA VAL A 212 25.08 -6.36 -5.11
C VAL A 212 26.21 -7.33 -5.51
N ALA A 213 25.90 -8.44 -6.20
CA ALA A 213 26.94 -9.31 -6.76
C ALA A 213 27.80 -8.56 -7.80
N VAL A 214 27.17 -7.74 -8.63
CA VAL A 214 27.83 -6.86 -9.61
C VAL A 214 28.74 -5.85 -8.93
N ARG A 215 28.24 -5.19 -7.88
CA ARG A 215 29.06 -4.29 -7.06
C ARG A 215 30.27 -5.03 -6.45
N ASP A 216 30.10 -6.28 -6.02
CA ASP A 216 31.20 -7.08 -5.49
C ASP A 216 32.26 -7.42 -6.56
N MET A 217 31.83 -7.66 -7.80
CA MET A 217 32.73 -7.85 -8.95
C MET A 217 33.47 -6.55 -9.31
N ASN A 218 32.75 -5.44 -9.48
CA ASN A 218 33.30 -4.19 -9.99
C ASN A 218 34.11 -3.41 -8.96
N ALA A 219 33.69 -3.41 -7.70
CA ALA A 219 34.35 -2.64 -6.64
C ALA A 219 35.50 -3.41 -5.97
N PHE A 220 35.38 -4.73 -5.83
CA PHE A 220 36.35 -5.55 -5.09
C PHE A 220 37.11 -6.55 -5.98
N GLY A 221 36.82 -6.62 -7.29
CA GLY A 221 37.46 -7.56 -8.20
C GLY A 221 37.10 -9.02 -7.91
N THR A 222 35.96 -9.27 -7.25
CA THR A 222 35.49 -10.63 -6.96
C THR A 222 35.11 -11.32 -8.28
N ASP A 223 35.46 -12.59 -8.45
CA ASP A 223 35.05 -13.33 -9.64
C ASP A 223 33.54 -13.62 -9.64
N ALA A 224 32.94 -13.71 -10.83
CA ALA A 224 31.50 -13.91 -11.00
C ALA A 224 30.97 -15.16 -10.30
N LEU A 225 31.75 -16.24 -10.27
CA LEU A 225 31.38 -17.48 -9.62
C LEU A 225 31.28 -17.30 -8.09
N THR A 226 32.28 -16.67 -7.49
CA THR A 226 32.29 -16.37 -6.05
C THR A 226 31.21 -15.37 -5.68
N ALA A 227 30.96 -14.35 -6.50
CA ALA A 227 29.89 -13.36 -6.27
C ALA A 227 28.49 -13.98 -6.31
N LEU A 228 28.22 -14.88 -7.27
CA LEU A 228 26.95 -15.60 -7.38
C LEU A 228 26.73 -16.58 -6.23
N ARG A 229 27.74 -17.37 -5.84
CA ARG A 229 27.67 -18.23 -4.64
C ARG A 229 27.48 -17.42 -3.36
N GLY A 230 28.09 -16.23 -3.28
CA GLY A 230 27.87 -15.28 -2.19
C GLY A 230 26.43 -14.79 -2.13
N THR A 231 25.84 -14.55 -3.30
CA THR A 231 24.42 -14.17 -3.44
C THR A 231 23.51 -15.32 -3.01
N ALA A 232 23.76 -16.54 -3.49
CA ALA A 232 22.99 -17.73 -3.14
C ALA A 232 22.92 -17.99 -1.63
N LYS A 233 24.02 -17.73 -0.91
CA LYS A 233 24.09 -17.93 0.55
C LYS A 233 23.43 -16.83 1.38
N ARG A 234 23.22 -15.64 0.82
CA ARG A 234 22.76 -14.46 1.59
C ARG A 234 21.35 -14.01 1.24
N THR A 235 20.86 -14.37 0.05
CA THR A 235 19.53 -13.96 -0.41
C THR A 235 18.47 -14.57 0.50
N PRO A 236 17.39 -13.83 0.83
CA PRO A 236 16.27 -14.37 1.60
C PRO A 236 15.33 -15.26 0.76
N SER A 237 15.49 -15.27 -0.57
CA SER A 237 14.65 -16.01 -1.53
C SER A 237 15.29 -17.34 -1.89
N GLU A 238 14.52 -18.43 -1.75
CA GLU A 238 14.96 -19.78 -2.12
C GLU A 238 15.12 -19.91 -3.65
N ASP A 239 14.16 -19.39 -4.43
CA ASP A 239 14.20 -19.41 -5.90
C ASP A 239 15.47 -18.70 -6.44
N LEU A 240 15.80 -17.51 -5.91
CA LEU A 240 17.00 -16.78 -6.32
C LEU A 240 18.27 -17.46 -5.82
N ALA A 241 18.24 -18.12 -4.65
CA ALA A 241 19.37 -18.87 -4.14
C ALA A 241 19.71 -20.03 -5.08
N GLU A 242 18.69 -20.81 -5.44
CA GLU A 242 18.80 -21.91 -6.40
C GLU A 242 19.27 -21.42 -7.77
N PHE A 243 18.65 -20.36 -8.31
CA PHE A 243 19.06 -19.78 -9.59
C PHE A 243 20.54 -19.36 -9.57
N SER A 244 20.97 -18.66 -8.51
CA SER A 244 22.35 -18.16 -8.39
C SER A 244 23.37 -19.28 -8.24
N GLU A 245 23.04 -20.34 -7.49
CA GLU A 245 23.91 -21.52 -7.33
C GLU A 245 24.00 -22.35 -8.62
N ASN A 246 22.87 -22.55 -9.30
CA ASN A 246 22.81 -23.23 -10.59
C ASN A 246 23.56 -22.45 -11.67
N LEU A 247 23.39 -21.14 -11.73
CA LEU A 247 24.11 -20.25 -12.64
C LEU A 247 25.63 -20.29 -12.37
N ALA A 248 26.04 -20.26 -11.10
CA ALA A 248 27.42 -20.48 -10.70
C ALA A 248 27.96 -21.84 -11.19
N SER A 249 27.18 -22.91 -11.04
CA SER A 249 27.54 -24.25 -11.51
C SER A 249 27.76 -24.29 -13.04
N VAL A 250 26.86 -23.70 -13.82
CA VAL A 250 26.94 -23.61 -15.28
C VAL A 250 28.18 -22.82 -15.73
N LEU A 251 28.45 -21.68 -15.09
CA LEU A 251 29.66 -20.88 -15.37
C LEU A 251 30.96 -21.63 -15.04
N SER A 252 30.96 -22.46 -13.99
CA SER A 252 32.14 -23.25 -13.61
C SER A 252 32.40 -24.45 -14.52
N SER A 253 31.33 -25.06 -15.04
CA SER A 253 31.40 -26.25 -15.89
C SER A 253 31.56 -25.93 -17.38
N GLY A 254 31.39 -24.67 -17.77
CA GLY A 254 31.46 -24.21 -19.16
C GLY A 254 30.29 -24.66 -20.02
N GLN A 255 29.17 -25.05 -19.40
CA GLN A 255 27.93 -25.41 -20.11
C GLN A 255 27.33 -24.20 -20.84
N SER A 256 26.43 -24.44 -21.80
CA SER A 256 25.79 -23.37 -22.56
C SER A 256 24.90 -22.52 -21.65
N LEU A 257 25.40 -21.33 -21.27
CA LEU A 257 24.69 -20.37 -20.45
C LEU A 257 23.32 -20.01 -21.04
N SER A 258 23.25 -19.78 -22.36
CA SER A 258 22.01 -19.44 -23.04
C SER A 258 20.95 -20.54 -22.95
N GLY A 259 21.35 -21.82 -23.08
CA GLY A 259 20.42 -22.96 -22.96
C GLY A 259 19.92 -23.14 -21.53
N PHE A 260 20.79 -23.00 -20.53
CA PHE A 260 20.37 -23.00 -19.13
C PHE A 260 19.38 -21.86 -18.84
N LEU A 261 19.66 -20.65 -19.31
CA LEU A 261 18.80 -19.49 -19.10
C LEU A 261 17.44 -19.62 -19.83
N GLU A 262 17.40 -20.30 -20.98
CA GLU A 262 16.16 -20.66 -21.68
C GLU A 262 15.31 -21.60 -20.82
N ASP A 263 15.89 -22.70 -20.33
CA ASP A 263 15.20 -23.66 -19.45
C ASP A 263 14.68 -23.01 -18.16
N GLN A 264 15.48 -22.11 -17.55
CA GLN A 264 15.04 -21.36 -16.37
C GLN A 264 13.92 -20.36 -16.70
N TYR A 265 14.01 -19.68 -17.84
CA TYR A 265 12.97 -18.76 -18.29
C TYR A 265 11.62 -19.49 -18.47
N GLU A 266 11.61 -20.63 -19.18
CA GLU A 266 10.39 -21.43 -19.38
C GLU A 266 9.82 -21.94 -18.06
N ARG A 267 10.68 -22.51 -17.18
CA ARG A 267 10.26 -22.99 -15.86
C ARG A 267 9.61 -21.89 -15.01
N TYR A 268 10.26 -20.72 -14.91
CA TYR A 268 9.73 -19.63 -14.11
C TYR A 268 8.45 -19.04 -14.68
N GLN A 269 8.26 -19.09 -16.00
CA GLN A 269 6.98 -18.72 -16.62
C GLN A 269 5.90 -19.71 -16.23
N GLU A 270 6.12 -21.02 -16.40
CA GLU A 270 5.15 -22.06 -16.01
C GLU A 270 4.77 -21.97 -14.52
N GLU A 271 5.76 -21.78 -13.64
CA GLU A 271 5.52 -21.58 -12.21
C GLU A 271 4.71 -20.30 -11.93
N ALA A 272 4.97 -19.21 -12.65
CA ALA A 272 4.22 -17.97 -12.49
C ALA A 272 2.77 -18.12 -12.96
N GLU A 273 2.52 -18.87 -14.04
CA GLU A 273 1.16 -19.21 -14.50
C GLU A 273 0.42 -20.05 -13.44
N ALA A 274 1.05 -21.12 -12.93
CA ALA A 274 0.46 -21.97 -11.89
C ALA A 274 0.18 -21.21 -10.57
N ARG A 275 1.11 -20.34 -10.13
CA ARG A 275 0.91 -19.46 -8.98
C ARG A 275 -0.26 -18.49 -9.20
N GLN A 276 -0.42 -17.98 -10.42
CA GLN A 276 -1.51 -17.08 -10.78
C GLN A 276 -2.87 -17.79 -10.77
N GLU A 277 -2.95 -19.06 -11.17
CA GLU A 277 -4.15 -19.89 -11.06
C GLU A 277 -4.53 -20.13 -9.60
N GLN A 278 -3.57 -20.54 -8.75
CA GLN A 278 -3.80 -20.73 -7.31
C GLN A 278 -4.27 -19.43 -6.63
N TYR A 279 -3.68 -18.30 -7.02
CA TYR A 279 -4.11 -16.98 -6.54
C TYR A 279 -5.58 -16.68 -6.88
N LEU A 280 -6.02 -17.03 -8.09
CA LEU A 280 -7.41 -16.85 -8.53
C LEU A 280 -8.38 -17.72 -7.73
N GLU A 281 -7.99 -18.94 -7.39
CA GLU A 281 -8.78 -19.83 -6.54
C GLU A 281 -8.95 -19.29 -5.10
N LEU A 282 -7.88 -18.72 -4.53
CA LEU A 282 -7.94 -18.04 -3.23
C LEU A 282 -8.90 -16.83 -3.28
N LEU A 283 -8.79 -16.00 -4.32
CA LEU A 283 -9.69 -14.85 -4.51
C LEU A 283 -11.16 -15.29 -4.68
N SER A 284 -11.41 -16.42 -5.35
CA SER A 284 -12.74 -17.03 -5.44
C SER A 284 -13.32 -17.32 -4.06
N THR A 285 -12.54 -18.01 -3.24
CA THR A 285 -12.92 -18.41 -1.89
C THR A 285 -13.21 -17.19 -1.02
N PHE A 286 -12.40 -16.13 -1.15
CA PHE A 286 -12.64 -14.87 -0.46
C PHE A 286 -13.90 -14.15 -0.93
N ALA A 287 -14.16 -14.10 -2.25
CA ALA A 287 -15.38 -13.49 -2.78
C ALA A 287 -16.64 -14.22 -2.28
N GLU A 288 -16.64 -15.55 -2.27
CA GLU A 288 -17.74 -16.36 -1.74
C GLU A 288 -17.94 -16.13 -0.24
N THR A 289 -16.86 -16.15 0.53
CA THR A 289 -16.89 -15.88 1.98
C THR A 289 -17.40 -14.48 2.28
N TYR A 290 -17.01 -13.48 1.51
CA TYR A 290 -17.49 -12.10 1.67
C TYR A 290 -19.00 -12.01 1.46
N VAL A 291 -19.49 -12.59 0.35
CA VAL A 291 -20.92 -12.56 0.00
C VAL A 291 -21.76 -13.29 1.04
N THR A 292 -21.32 -14.46 1.48
CA THR A 292 -22.05 -15.28 2.45
C THR A 292 -22.00 -14.68 3.86
N ALA A 293 -20.80 -14.34 4.36
CA ALA A 293 -20.60 -13.94 5.75
C ALA A 293 -20.83 -12.44 6.00
N LEU A 294 -20.51 -11.56 5.06
CA LEU A 294 -20.53 -10.10 5.26
C LEU A 294 -21.61 -9.37 4.46
N VAL A 295 -22.24 -10.03 3.49
CA VAL A 295 -23.43 -9.50 2.82
C VAL A 295 -24.69 -10.21 3.31
N ALA A 296 -24.81 -11.52 3.13
CA ALA A 296 -25.99 -12.27 3.52
C ALA A 296 -26.12 -12.42 5.05
N GLY A 297 -25.01 -12.63 5.77
CA GLY A 297 -25.01 -12.75 7.23
C GLY A 297 -25.65 -11.54 7.94
N PRO A 298 -25.11 -10.31 7.80
CA PRO A 298 -25.70 -9.12 8.41
C PRO A 298 -27.12 -8.87 7.94
N LEU A 299 -27.44 -9.15 6.68
CA LEU A 299 -28.80 -9.04 6.18
C LEU A 299 -29.76 -9.95 6.92
N PHE A 300 -29.39 -11.22 7.10
CA PHE A 300 -30.18 -12.19 7.85
C PHE A 300 -30.32 -11.78 9.32
N PHE A 301 -29.25 -11.27 9.95
CA PHE A 301 -29.34 -10.77 11.32
C PHE A 301 -30.25 -9.54 11.41
N ILE A 302 -30.13 -8.58 10.48
CA ILE A 302 -30.99 -7.40 10.42
C ILE A 302 -32.44 -7.82 10.24
N THR A 303 -32.76 -8.70 9.28
CA THR A 303 -34.13 -9.16 9.06
C THR A 303 -34.68 -9.89 10.29
N LEU A 304 -33.90 -10.78 10.90
CA LEU A 304 -34.28 -11.50 12.12
C LEU A 304 -34.52 -10.53 13.29
N LEU A 305 -33.61 -9.60 13.53
CA LEU A 305 -33.70 -8.62 14.63
C LEU A 305 -34.88 -7.70 14.44
N VAL A 306 -35.15 -7.27 13.22
CA VAL A 306 -36.32 -6.45 12.88
C VAL A 306 -37.61 -7.22 13.16
N VAL A 307 -37.68 -8.51 12.78
CA VAL A 307 -38.86 -9.36 13.07
C VAL A 307 -39.02 -9.62 14.57
N ILE A 308 -37.94 -9.89 15.31
CA ILE A 308 -37.99 -10.10 16.77
C ILE A 308 -38.36 -8.80 17.49
N GLY A 309 -37.82 -7.67 17.02
CA GLY A 309 -38.08 -6.33 17.56
C GLY A 309 -39.56 -5.96 17.58
N LEU A 310 -40.34 -6.57 16.68
CA LEU A 310 -41.77 -6.39 16.58
C LEU A 310 -42.57 -7.18 17.62
N VAL A 311 -42.05 -8.32 18.08
CA VAL A 311 -42.81 -9.29 18.89
C VAL A 311 -42.39 -9.29 20.36
N LEU A 312 -41.11 -9.03 20.65
CA LEU A 312 -40.54 -9.19 22.00
C LEU A 312 -40.07 -7.89 22.67
N GLU A 313 -38.99 -7.29 22.18
CA GLU A 313 -38.23 -6.21 22.86
C GLU A 313 -37.52 -5.29 21.84
N ASP A 314 -37.12 -4.09 22.23
CA ASP A 314 -36.41 -3.14 21.36
C ASP A 314 -35.03 -3.68 20.90
N THR A 315 -34.97 -4.17 19.66
CA THR A 315 -33.74 -4.68 19.02
C THR A 315 -32.94 -3.59 18.30
N LEU A 316 -33.46 -2.35 18.26
CA LEU A 316 -32.85 -1.24 17.53
C LEU A 316 -31.41 -0.91 17.97
N PRO A 317 -31.05 -0.94 19.28
CA PRO A 317 -29.66 -0.77 19.70
C PRO A 317 -28.73 -1.82 19.09
N LEU A 318 -29.18 -3.07 18.98
CA LEU A 318 -28.39 -4.16 18.41
C LEU A 318 -28.24 -4.02 16.89
N VAL A 319 -29.30 -3.61 16.19
CA VAL A 319 -29.21 -3.28 14.74
C VAL A 319 -28.22 -2.14 14.50
N ARG A 320 -28.24 -1.08 15.33
CA ARG A 320 -27.27 0.04 15.23
C ARG A 320 -25.83 -0.43 15.44
N VAL A 321 -25.57 -1.30 16.42
CA VAL A 321 -24.23 -1.87 16.63
C VAL A 321 -23.78 -2.67 15.42
N ILE A 322 -24.67 -3.45 14.81
CA ILE A 322 -24.33 -4.24 13.61
C ILE A 322 -23.99 -3.31 12.43
N VAL A 323 -24.83 -2.30 12.17
CA VAL A 323 -24.69 -1.41 11.02
C VAL A 323 -23.49 -0.47 11.14
N TYR A 324 -23.32 0.20 12.29
CA TYR A 324 -22.30 1.25 12.43
C TYR A 324 -20.95 0.74 12.94
N ALA A 325 -20.91 -0.41 13.62
CA ALA A 325 -19.67 -0.96 14.17
C ALA A 325 -19.30 -2.30 13.53
N ALA A 326 -20.15 -3.33 13.65
CA ALA A 326 -19.77 -4.68 13.25
C ALA A 326 -19.48 -4.79 11.75
N LEU A 327 -20.34 -4.24 10.89
CA LEU A 327 -20.21 -4.37 9.43
C LEU A 327 -19.00 -3.59 8.86
N PRO A 328 -18.75 -2.31 9.24
CA PRO A 328 -17.51 -1.62 8.88
C PRO A 328 -16.26 -2.31 9.40
N LEU A 329 -16.25 -2.74 10.67
CA LEU A 329 -15.08 -3.34 11.30
C LEU A 329 -14.78 -4.71 10.69
N ALA A 330 -15.80 -5.53 10.44
CA ALA A 330 -15.65 -6.82 9.79
C ALA A 330 -15.21 -6.69 8.34
N THR A 331 -15.73 -5.69 7.59
CA THR A 331 -15.25 -5.39 6.23
C THR A 331 -13.79 -4.92 6.25
N PHE A 332 -13.44 -4.02 7.16
CA PHE A 332 -12.06 -3.56 7.32
C PHE A 332 -11.12 -4.71 7.65
N GLY A 333 -11.49 -5.54 8.63
CA GLY A 333 -10.74 -6.75 8.98
C GLY A 333 -10.61 -7.73 7.81
N PHE A 334 -11.68 -7.89 7.03
CA PHE A 334 -11.66 -8.72 5.82
C PHE A 334 -10.74 -8.16 4.74
N VAL A 335 -10.78 -6.85 4.47
CA VAL A 335 -9.88 -6.21 3.51
C VAL A 335 -8.42 -6.36 3.95
N VAL A 336 -8.12 -6.13 5.23
CA VAL A 336 -6.77 -6.33 5.77
C VAL A 336 -6.34 -7.80 5.71
N TYR A 337 -7.24 -8.73 6.00
CA TYR A 337 -6.96 -10.16 5.90
C TYR A 337 -6.67 -10.57 4.46
N VAL A 338 -7.53 -10.20 3.51
CA VAL A 338 -7.32 -10.44 2.08
C VAL A 338 -6.00 -9.82 1.65
N ASP A 339 -5.76 -8.55 1.97
CA ASP A 339 -4.51 -7.86 1.64
C ASP A 339 -3.29 -8.62 2.20
N SER A 340 -3.33 -9.05 3.47
CA SER A 340 -2.22 -9.78 4.10
C SER A 340 -1.93 -11.15 3.47
N VAL A 341 -2.97 -11.85 2.99
CA VAL A 341 -2.82 -13.18 2.37
C VAL A 341 -2.51 -13.06 0.87
N THR A 342 -2.97 -11.98 0.21
CA THR A 342 -2.67 -11.73 -1.20
C THR A 342 -1.30 -11.11 -1.41
N HIS A 343 -0.70 -10.51 -0.36
CA HIS A 343 0.68 -10.04 -0.39
C HIS A 343 1.63 -11.22 -0.66
N GLY A 344 2.29 -11.16 -1.82
CA GLY A 344 3.36 -12.07 -2.21
C GLY A 344 3.01 -13.19 -3.18
N VAL A 345 1.72 -13.45 -3.42
CA VAL A 345 1.28 -14.49 -4.38
C VAL A 345 0.91 -13.88 -5.74
N GLY A 346 0.54 -12.59 -5.77
CA GLY A 346 -0.09 -11.97 -6.94
C GLY A 346 0.81 -11.35 -8.02
N GLY A 347 2.15 -11.46 -7.95
CA GLY A 347 3.11 -11.03 -8.99
C GLY A 347 3.02 -9.57 -9.49
N THR A 348 2.17 -8.73 -8.86
CA THR A 348 1.72 -7.44 -9.39
C THR A 348 1.91 -6.31 -8.41
N GLU A 349 2.95 -6.39 -7.57
CA GLU A 349 3.38 -5.20 -6.83
C GLU A 349 3.73 -4.10 -7.84
N PRO A 350 3.04 -2.94 -7.80
CA PRO A 350 3.50 -1.79 -8.54
C PRO A 350 4.90 -1.47 -7.99
N LEU A 351 5.91 -1.55 -8.85
CA LEU A 351 7.24 -1.05 -8.53
C LEU A 351 7.07 0.34 -7.89
N PRO A 352 7.74 0.62 -6.76
CA PRO A 352 7.60 1.88 -6.06
C PRO A 352 7.71 3.02 -7.09
N PRO A 353 6.81 4.01 -7.06
CA PRO A 353 6.87 5.13 -8.00
C PRO A 353 8.30 5.65 -7.97
N ARG A 354 8.93 5.78 -9.15
CA ARG A 354 10.23 6.47 -9.29
C ARG A 354 10.15 7.74 -8.44
N GLU A 355 10.84 7.74 -7.28
CA GLU A 355 10.95 8.96 -6.50
C GLU A 355 11.58 9.98 -7.43
N ARG A 356 10.94 11.16 -7.51
CA ARG A 356 11.42 12.27 -8.32
C ARG A 356 12.89 12.44 -7.97
N GLY A 357 13.74 12.23 -8.97
CA GLY A 357 15.18 12.33 -8.78
C GLY A 357 15.52 13.59 -7.98
N ALA A 358 16.49 13.43 -7.08
CA ALA A 358 17.53 14.44 -7.04
C ALA A 358 17.91 14.76 -8.50
N PRO A 359 18.04 16.04 -8.88
CA PRO A 359 18.53 16.37 -10.20
C PRO A 359 19.81 15.56 -10.44
N ASP A 360 19.87 14.95 -11.62
CA ASP A 360 21.00 14.17 -12.11
C ASP A 360 22.19 15.11 -12.33
N GLU A 361 22.80 15.57 -11.23
CA GLU A 361 24.12 16.18 -11.20
C GLU A 361 25.13 15.03 -11.16
N GLY A 362 25.38 14.39 -12.30
CA GLY A 362 26.30 13.26 -12.28
C GLY A 362 26.62 12.52 -13.57
N ALA A 363 25.94 12.75 -14.69
CA ALA A 363 26.37 12.18 -15.97
C ALA A 363 27.40 13.11 -16.64
N SER A 364 28.62 13.12 -16.11
CA SER A 364 29.77 13.60 -16.90
C SER A 364 30.06 12.56 -17.98
N PRO A 365 30.13 12.92 -19.27
CA PRO A 365 30.66 12.00 -20.26
C PRO A 365 32.12 11.72 -19.91
N SER A 366 32.46 10.46 -19.69
CA SER A 366 33.82 9.96 -19.58
C SER A 366 34.55 10.22 -20.90
N GLY A 367 35.10 11.42 -21.05
CA GLY A 367 35.99 11.81 -22.14
C GLY A 367 37.42 11.89 -21.62
N ASP A 368 38.31 11.14 -22.26
CA ASP A 368 39.75 11.07 -22.00
C ASP A 368 40.39 12.43 -21.70
N GLY A 369 40.89 12.58 -20.48
CA GLY A 369 41.67 13.72 -20.04
C GLY A 369 43.10 13.66 -20.55
N THR A 370 43.33 14.04 -21.80
CA THR A 370 44.66 14.45 -22.27
C THR A 370 44.83 15.94 -21.96
N SER A 371 45.55 16.26 -20.89
CA SER A 371 45.86 17.65 -20.53
C SER A 371 46.91 18.22 -21.48
N LEU A 372 46.47 19.01 -22.48
CA LEU A 372 47.35 19.93 -23.19
C LEU A 372 47.35 21.28 -22.47
N SER A 373 48.53 21.63 -21.96
CA SER A 373 48.90 22.99 -21.58
C SER A 373 49.03 23.83 -22.85
N GLY A 374 48.31 24.94 -22.94
CA GLY A 374 48.39 25.84 -24.09
C GLY A 374 47.42 26.99 -24.01
N ASP A 375 47.98 28.16 -23.73
CA ASP A 375 47.62 29.52 -24.13
C ASP A 375 46.16 29.93 -24.42
N GLY A 376 45.81 31.10 -23.90
CA GLY A 376 44.48 31.70 -23.96
C GLY A 376 43.88 31.74 -25.37
N THR A 377 42.70 31.14 -25.50
CA THR A 377 41.84 31.27 -26.66
C THR A 377 40.64 32.14 -26.31
N SER A 378 40.49 33.22 -27.06
CA SER A 378 39.31 34.09 -27.07
C SER A 378 38.07 33.32 -27.56
N LEU A 379 36.94 33.49 -26.87
CA LEU A 379 35.61 33.03 -27.30
C LEU A 379 34.94 34.05 -28.25
N PRO A 380 33.98 33.63 -29.10
CA PRO A 380 33.41 34.45 -30.17
C PRO A 380 32.44 35.55 -29.68
N ASP A 381 32.16 35.62 -28.38
CA ASP A 381 31.19 36.52 -27.75
C ASP A 381 31.82 37.73 -27.03
N GLY A 382 33.15 37.89 -27.09
CA GLY A 382 33.85 39.11 -26.65
C GLY A 382 34.09 39.23 -25.13
N GLY A 383 34.03 38.14 -24.37
CA GLY A 383 34.37 38.15 -22.94
C GLY A 383 35.88 38.02 -22.66
N VAL A 384 36.42 38.86 -21.75
CA VAL A 384 37.77 38.71 -21.16
C VAL A 384 37.64 38.36 -19.67
N SER A 385 38.34 37.33 -19.20
CA SER A 385 38.55 37.11 -17.76
C SER A 385 39.76 37.93 -17.29
N PRO A 386 39.62 38.86 -16.33
CA PRO A 386 40.80 39.47 -15.73
C PRO A 386 41.37 38.52 -14.68
N SER A 387 42.59 38.05 -14.93
CA SER A 387 43.49 37.62 -13.87
C SER A 387 43.89 38.84 -13.04
N GLY A 388 43.68 38.78 -11.73
CA GLY A 388 44.16 39.81 -10.79
C GLY A 388 43.06 40.34 -9.88
N GLY A 389 43.21 40.04 -8.59
CA GLY A 389 42.16 40.22 -7.59
C GLY A 389 41.82 41.66 -7.23
N VAL A 390 40.53 41.87 -6.97
CA VAL A 390 39.92 42.72 -5.94
C VAL A 390 38.59 42.03 -5.58
N ALA A 391 38.14 42.13 -4.33
CA ALA A 391 36.82 41.69 -3.87
C ALA A 391 35.69 42.42 -4.63
N GLY A 392 35.48 42.03 -5.88
CA GLY A 392 34.46 42.56 -6.76
C GLY A 392 33.14 41.87 -6.46
N GLU A 393 32.12 42.69 -6.22
CA GLU A 393 30.73 42.29 -6.10
C GLU A 393 30.41 41.14 -7.06
N ASP A 394 29.88 40.06 -6.49
CA ASP A 394 29.58 38.84 -7.22
C ASP A 394 28.61 39.17 -8.37
N ARG A 395 29.14 39.32 -9.59
CA ARG A 395 28.41 39.74 -10.79
C ARG A 395 27.19 38.86 -11.08
N TRP A 396 27.20 37.63 -10.57
CA TRP A 396 26.14 36.65 -10.72
C TRP A 396 25.23 36.55 -9.49
N ALA A 397 25.44 37.35 -8.44
CA ALA A 397 24.54 37.40 -7.28
C ALA A 397 23.10 37.69 -7.71
N ARG A 398 22.87 38.72 -8.53
CA ARG A 398 21.52 39.05 -9.05
C ARG A 398 20.94 37.95 -9.94
N SER A 399 21.77 37.29 -10.74
CA SER A 399 21.33 36.17 -11.58
C SER A 399 20.99 34.93 -10.76
N ARG A 400 21.74 34.64 -9.70
CA ARG A 400 21.44 33.56 -8.74
C ARG A 400 20.22 33.87 -7.88
N GLU A 401 20.01 35.13 -7.49
CA GLU A 401 18.77 35.55 -6.82
C GLU A 401 17.56 35.41 -7.75
N ARG A 402 17.69 35.77 -9.04
CA ARG A 402 16.64 35.56 -10.05
C ARG A 402 16.39 34.08 -10.31
N LEU A 403 17.44 33.27 -10.39
CA LEU A 403 17.32 31.82 -10.56
C LEU A 403 16.68 31.19 -9.33
N ALA A 404 17.08 31.56 -8.11
CA ALA A 404 16.48 31.08 -6.87
C ALA A 404 15.01 31.52 -6.72
N ALA A 405 14.68 32.75 -7.14
CA ALA A 405 13.29 33.22 -7.19
C ALA A 405 12.48 32.45 -8.24
N HIS A 406 13.06 32.22 -9.43
CA HIS A 406 12.44 31.41 -10.47
C HIS A 406 12.26 29.97 -10.01
N GLU A 407 13.23 29.35 -9.35
CA GLU A 407 13.16 27.98 -8.81
C GLU A 407 12.11 27.86 -7.70
N ARG A 408 12.01 28.85 -6.81
CA ARG A 408 10.92 28.92 -5.81
C ARG A 408 9.54 29.01 -6.47
N LEU A 409 9.42 29.76 -7.56
CA LEU A 409 8.15 29.95 -8.28
C LEU A 409 7.91 28.88 -9.34
N ARG A 410 8.91 28.10 -9.74
CA ARG A 410 8.85 27.11 -10.83
C ARG A 410 7.82 26.05 -10.53
N GLY A 411 7.72 25.62 -9.27
CA GLY A 411 6.68 24.68 -8.84
C GLY A 411 5.27 25.23 -9.01
N VAL A 412 5.06 26.50 -8.67
CA VAL A 412 3.74 27.16 -8.77
C VAL A 412 3.39 27.48 -10.22
N LEU A 413 4.35 27.98 -11.00
CA LEU A 413 4.19 28.30 -12.42
C LEU A 413 3.98 27.03 -13.26
N ALA A 414 4.71 25.95 -12.97
CA ALA A 414 4.50 24.65 -13.62
C ALA A 414 3.09 24.11 -13.32
N TRP A 415 2.65 24.17 -12.06
CA TRP A 415 1.31 23.77 -11.67
C TRP A 415 0.22 24.61 -12.35
N ALA A 416 0.40 25.93 -12.44
CA ALA A 416 -0.53 26.84 -13.09
C ALA A 416 -0.57 26.68 -14.61
N SER A 417 0.55 26.29 -15.23
CA SER A 417 0.64 26.11 -16.69
C SER A 417 -0.05 24.85 -17.21
N SER A 418 -0.21 23.82 -16.36
CA SER A 418 -0.88 22.55 -16.73
C SER A 418 -1.65 21.93 -15.55
N PRO A 419 -2.73 22.57 -15.07
CA PRO A 419 -3.47 22.11 -13.90
C PRO A 419 -4.11 20.73 -14.14
N VAL A 420 -4.61 20.49 -15.35
CA VAL A 420 -5.23 19.20 -15.74
C VAL A 420 -4.22 18.07 -15.74
N GLU A 421 -3.00 18.32 -16.25
CA GLU A 421 -1.96 17.30 -16.32
C GLU A 421 -1.45 16.91 -14.93
N HIS A 422 -1.29 17.88 -14.03
CA HIS A 422 -0.93 17.63 -12.64
C HIS A 422 -1.99 16.81 -11.88
N VAL A 423 -3.27 17.12 -12.08
CA VAL A 423 -4.39 16.38 -11.47
C VAL A 423 -4.44 14.95 -11.99
N LEU A 424 -4.27 14.77 -13.31
CA LEU A 424 -4.21 13.44 -13.93
C LEU A 424 -3.01 12.64 -13.45
N GLU A 425 -1.83 13.25 -13.26
CA GLU A 425 -0.64 12.57 -12.73
C GLU A 425 -0.83 12.09 -11.29
N ARG A 426 -1.52 12.87 -10.45
CA ARG A 426 -1.76 12.58 -9.03
C ARG A 426 -3.26 12.68 -8.67
N PRO A 427 -4.04 11.61 -8.84
CA PRO A 427 -5.48 11.61 -8.58
C PRO A 427 -5.87 12.02 -7.15
N ALA A 428 -5.01 11.76 -6.16
CA ALA A 428 -5.25 12.17 -4.77
C ALA A 428 -5.31 13.71 -4.60
N THR A 429 -4.73 14.48 -5.52
CA THR A 429 -4.82 15.95 -5.48
C THR A 429 -6.24 16.47 -5.67
N VAL A 430 -7.10 15.70 -6.35
CA VAL A 430 -8.52 16.02 -6.52
C VAL A 430 -9.22 16.14 -5.17
N LEU A 431 -8.84 15.32 -4.18
CA LEU A 431 -9.47 15.33 -2.86
C LEU A 431 -9.30 16.65 -2.12
N PHE A 432 -8.19 17.37 -2.34
CA PHE A 432 -7.99 18.70 -1.76
C PHE A 432 -8.99 19.73 -2.26
N VAL A 433 -9.56 19.53 -3.45
CA VAL A 433 -10.58 20.42 -4.03
C VAL A 433 -11.97 19.86 -3.79
N SER A 434 -12.18 18.56 -4.00
CA SER A 434 -13.50 17.96 -3.92
C SER A 434 -14.03 17.87 -2.49
N VAL A 435 -13.19 17.65 -1.47
CA VAL A 435 -13.65 17.58 -0.06
C VAL A 435 -14.16 18.93 0.44
N PRO A 436 -13.44 20.07 0.30
CA PRO A 436 -13.98 21.37 0.68
C PRO A 436 -15.24 21.75 -0.10
N VAL A 437 -15.28 21.49 -1.41
CA VAL A 437 -16.46 21.75 -2.24
C VAL A 437 -17.64 20.90 -1.78
N ALA A 438 -17.43 19.64 -1.41
CA ALA A 438 -18.46 18.77 -0.87
C ALA A 438 -18.96 19.26 0.49
N LEU A 439 -18.07 19.70 1.39
CA LEU A 439 -18.46 20.29 2.68
C LEU A 439 -19.28 21.58 2.51
N VAL A 440 -18.89 22.45 1.58
CA VAL A 440 -19.67 23.64 1.23
C VAL A 440 -21.00 23.25 0.61
N GLY A 441 -21.04 22.25 -0.26
CA GLY A 441 -22.27 21.71 -0.84
C GLY A 441 -23.22 21.17 0.22
N VAL A 442 -22.73 20.38 1.18
CA VAL A 442 -23.50 19.92 2.34
C VAL A 442 -24.04 21.11 3.13
N ALA A 443 -23.20 22.11 3.42
CA ALA A 443 -23.64 23.30 4.13
C ALA A 443 -24.73 24.07 3.36
N LEU A 444 -24.63 24.20 2.03
CA LEU A 444 -25.62 24.91 1.21
C LEU A 444 -26.94 24.13 1.04
N VAL A 445 -26.89 22.80 1.01
CA VAL A 445 -28.08 21.95 0.87
C VAL A 445 -28.77 21.71 2.21
N ALA A 446 -27.99 21.60 3.29
CA ALA A 446 -28.52 21.42 4.64
C ALA A 446 -29.01 22.73 5.28
N PHE A 447 -28.49 23.89 4.86
CA PHE A 447 -28.93 25.20 5.37
C PHE A 447 -29.74 26.02 4.35
N PRO A 448 -30.86 26.66 4.77
CA PRO A 448 -31.44 26.61 6.11
C PRO A 448 -32.12 25.27 6.39
N ILE A 449 -31.91 24.74 7.60
CA ILE A 449 -32.58 23.51 8.03
C ILE A 449 -34.08 23.79 8.00
N THR A 450 -34.81 23.06 7.18
CA THR A 450 -36.26 23.23 7.07
C THR A 450 -36.88 22.95 8.43
N VAL A 451 -37.53 23.95 9.03
CA VAL A 451 -38.16 23.80 10.35
C VAL A 451 -39.40 22.94 10.15
N GLY A 452 -39.32 21.68 10.57
CA GLY A 452 -40.34 20.65 10.38
C GLY A 452 -40.23 19.57 11.44
N PRO A 453 -40.94 18.43 11.30
CA PRO A 453 -40.74 17.29 12.19
C PRO A 453 -39.26 16.85 12.15
N PRO A 454 -38.69 16.36 13.28
CA PRO A 454 -37.28 15.96 13.39
C PRO A 454 -36.83 15.02 12.26
N THR A 455 -37.78 14.26 11.71
CA THR A 455 -37.59 13.31 10.62
C THR A 455 -37.09 13.94 9.31
N ARG A 456 -37.68 15.05 8.89
CA ARG A 456 -37.26 15.75 7.65
C ARG A 456 -35.94 16.49 7.84
N MET A 457 -35.65 16.93 9.06
CA MET A 457 -34.39 17.63 9.37
C MET A 457 -33.20 16.67 9.30
N VAL A 458 -33.33 15.46 9.86
CA VAL A 458 -32.27 14.45 9.84
C VAL A 458 -32.09 13.86 8.43
N GLY A 459 -33.19 13.54 7.73
CA GLY A 459 -33.13 13.03 6.34
C GLY A 459 -32.44 14.01 5.37
N GLN A 460 -32.70 15.32 5.50
CA GLN A 460 -32.06 16.36 4.67
C GLN A 460 -30.54 16.38 4.86
N VAL A 461 -30.05 16.16 6.09
CA VAL A 461 -28.61 16.13 6.40
C VAL A 461 -27.98 14.82 5.94
N ASP A 462 -28.60 13.68 6.22
CA ASP A 462 -28.05 12.36 5.87
C ASP A 462 -27.97 12.18 4.34
N ALA A 463 -29.01 12.58 3.60
CA ALA A 463 -29.00 12.57 2.14
C ALA A 463 -27.89 13.48 1.56
N ALA A 464 -27.70 14.67 2.14
CA ALA A 464 -26.63 15.59 1.73
C ALA A 464 -25.24 15.00 1.99
N ILE A 465 -25.03 14.30 3.11
CA ILE A 465 -23.76 13.65 3.44
C ILE A 465 -23.49 12.50 2.46
N VAL A 466 -24.46 11.62 2.21
CA VAL A 466 -24.27 10.47 1.31
C VAL A 466 -24.00 10.92 -0.13
N THR A 467 -24.72 11.93 -0.62
CA THR A 467 -24.49 12.51 -1.95
C THR A 467 -23.14 13.22 -2.05
N ALA A 468 -22.70 13.91 -1.00
CA ALA A 468 -21.38 14.52 -0.91
C ALA A 468 -20.26 13.47 -0.94
N VAL A 469 -20.39 12.39 -0.16
CA VAL A 469 -19.44 11.27 -0.17
C VAL A 469 -19.37 10.62 -1.56
N ALA A 470 -20.53 10.35 -2.18
CA ALA A 470 -20.59 9.83 -3.54
C ALA A 470 -19.92 10.78 -4.55
N GLY A 471 -20.14 12.09 -4.44
CA GLY A 471 -19.50 13.10 -5.30
C GLY A 471 -17.99 13.18 -5.15
N VAL A 472 -17.47 13.13 -3.92
CA VAL A 472 -16.03 13.08 -3.64
C VAL A 472 -15.42 11.82 -4.25
N LEU A 473 -16.01 10.65 -3.98
CA LEU A 473 -15.53 9.38 -4.53
C LEU A 473 -15.63 9.35 -6.06
N ALA A 474 -16.68 9.92 -6.67
CA ALA A 474 -16.85 10.00 -8.11
C ALA A 474 -15.77 10.85 -8.76
N SER A 475 -15.48 12.03 -8.20
CA SER A 475 -14.43 12.93 -8.70
C SER A 475 -13.06 12.24 -8.69
N TYR A 476 -12.75 11.53 -7.61
CA TYR A 476 -11.52 10.75 -7.48
C TYR A 476 -11.49 9.57 -8.46
N ALA A 477 -12.57 8.79 -8.53
CA ALA A 477 -12.69 7.60 -9.37
C ALA A 477 -12.52 7.93 -10.86
N VAL A 478 -13.11 9.03 -11.34
CA VAL A 478 -12.99 9.46 -12.75
C VAL A 478 -11.55 9.79 -13.12
N VAL A 479 -10.88 10.65 -12.33
CA VAL A 479 -9.49 11.05 -12.61
C VAL A 479 -8.56 9.85 -12.54
N TYR A 480 -8.75 9.02 -11.52
CA TYR A 480 -7.97 7.80 -11.34
C TYR A 480 -8.16 6.82 -12.51
N GLU A 481 -9.40 6.57 -12.95
CA GLU A 481 -9.73 5.65 -14.04
C GLU A 481 -9.24 6.16 -15.41
N ILE A 482 -9.30 7.48 -15.67
CA ILE A 482 -8.77 8.07 -16.92
C ILE A 482 -7.26 7.82 -17.04
N ARG A 483 -6.49 8.13 -15.98
CA ARG A 483 -5.04 7.87 -15.98
C ARG A 483 -4.77 6.38 -16.19
N LYS A 484 -5.45 5.53 -15.43
CA LYS A 484 -5.29 4.07 -15.47
C LYS A 484 -5.58 3.50 -16.86
N ARG A 485 -6.66 3.95 -17.52
CA ARG A 485 -7.01 3.53 -18.88
C ARG A 485 -5.99 3.98 -19.92
N ARG A 486 -5.50 5.23 -19.84
CA ARG A 486 -4.49 5.76 -20.77
C ARG A 486 -3.22 4.90 -20.71
N THR A 487 -2.69 4.66 -19.51
CA THR A 487 -1.48 3.83 -19.33
C THR A 487 -1.70 2.40 -19.81
N ARG A 488 -2.83 1.77 -19.45
CA ARG A 488 -3.14 0.39 -19.87
C ARG A 488 -3.27 0.22 -21.38
N ARG A 489 -3.84 1.20 -22.09
CA ARG A 489 -3.92 1.15 -23.56
C ARG A 489 -2.54 1.19 -24.19
N ILE A 490 -1.65 2.04 -23.69
CA ILE A 490 -0.27 2.10 -24.17
C ILE A 490 0.46 0.78 -23.88
N GLU A 491 0.34 0.24 -22.66
CA GLU A 491 0.95 -1.05 -22.28
C GLU A 491 0.47 -2.21 -23.15
N ALA A 492 -0.82 -2.26 -23.48
CA ALA A 492 -1.39 -3.31 -24.33
C ALA A 492 -0.82 -3.32 -25.76
N SER A 493 -0.28 -2.19 -26.24
CA SER A 493 0.33 -2.04 -27.56
C SER A 493 1.85 -2.32 -27.57
N VAL A 494 2.49 -2.43 -26.39
CA VAL A 494 3.95 -2.67 -26.28
C VAL A 494 4.39 -4.00 -26.89
N PRO A 495 3.72 -5.15 -26.66
CA PRO A 495 4.17 -6.41 -27.25
C PRO A 495 4.13 -6.39 -28.77
N ASP A 496 3.09 -5.81 -29.38
CA ASP A 496 2.98 -5.69 -30.84
C ASP A 496 4.05 -4.76 -31.42
N PHE A 497 4.39 -3.69 -30.71
CA PHE A 497 5.52 -2.82 -31.08
C PHE A 497 6.84 -3.58 -31.12
N LEU A 498 7.14 -4.36 -30.06
CA LEU A 498 8.37 -5.14 -29.97
C LEU A 498 8.44 -6.23 -31.04
N ASP A 499 7.33 -6.93 -31.28
CA ASP A 499 7.23 -7.99 -32.29
C ASP A 499 7.38 -7.47 -33.72
N ARG A 500 6.79 -6.31 -34.02
CA ARG A 500 6.99 -5.65 -35.33
C ARG A 500 8.42 -5.15 -35.49
N LEU A 501 9.03 -4.57 -34.45
CA LEU A 501 10.44 -4.21 -34.49
C LEU A 501 11.34 -5.42 -34.71
N ALA A 502 11.06 -6.54 -34.02
CA ALA A 502 11.78 -7.80 -34.20
C ALA A 502 11.68 -8.29 -35.64
N SER A 503 10.46 -8.35 -36.18
CA SER A 503 10.19 -8.83 -37.54
C SER A 503 10.88 -7.99 -38.63
N VAL A 504 10.90 -6.66 -38.46
CA VAL A 504 11.55 -5.76 -39.42
C VAL A 504 13.08 -5.84 -39.33
N ASN A 505 13.62 -6.01 -38.11
CA ASN A 505 15.06 -6.20 -37.91
C ASN A 505 15.52 -7.59 -38.40
N GLU A 506 14.74 -8.65 -38.20
CA GLU A 506 14.98 -10.00 -38.73
C GLU A 506 15.05 -10.01 -40.27
N ALA A 507 14.30 -9.11 -40.92
CA ALA A 507 14.39 -8.86 -42.36
C ALA A 507 15.65 -8.06 -42.79
N GLY A 508 16.60 -7.82 -41.89
CA GLY A 508 17.88 -7.16 -42.14
C GLY A 508 17.83 -5.63 -42.12
N ALA A 509 16.73 -5.01 -41.67
CA ALA A 509 16.67 -3.56 -41.50
C ALA A 509 17.50 -3.10 -40.30
N SER A 510 18.18 -1.96 -40.43
CA SER A 510 18.81 -1.30 -39.29
C SER A 510 17.76 -0.86 -38.27
N VAL A 511 18.14 -0.69 -37.01
CA VAL A 511 17.15 -0.35 -35.96
C VAL A 511 16.51 1.02 -36.18
N VAL A 512 17.26 1.97 -36.73
CA VAL A 512 16.72 3.27 -37.19
C VAL A 512 15.61 3.07 -38.22
N GLU A 513 15.86 2.21 -39.21
CA GLU A 513 14.90 1.89 -40.27
C GLU A 513 13.72 1.08 -39.74
N SER A 514 13.95 0.17 -38.78
CA SER A 514 12.89 -0.57 -38.08
C SER A 514 11.96 0.39 -37.31
N VAL A 515 12.51 1.34 -36.54
CA VAL A 515 11.71 2.36 -35.85
C VAL A 515 10.92 3.21 -36.85
N ARG A 516 11.55 3.59 -37.96
CA ARG A 516 10.87 4.36 -39.02
C ARG A 516 9.69 3.60 -39.62
N ARG A 517 9.88 2.35 -40.06
CA ARG A 517 8.81 1.52 -40.64
C ARG A 517 7.71 1.20 -39.63
N VAL A 518 8.08 0.88 -38.39
CA VAL A 518 7.10 0.55 -37.35
C VAL A 518 6.28 1.78 -36.95
N SER A 519 6.86 2.98 -36.95
CA SER A 519 6.12 4.23 -36.71
C SER A 519 5.10 4.60 -37.79
N GLU A 520 5.26 4.06 -39.01
CA GLU A 520 4.28 4.21 -40.11
C GLU A 520 3.11 3.22 -39.96
N SER A 521 3.27 2.22 -39.10
CA SER A 521 2.26 1.19 -38.84
C SER A 521 1.34 1.60 -37.68
N ASP A 522 0.06 1.20 -37.76
CA ASP A 522 -0.89 1.49 -36.68
C ASP A 522 -0.62 0.58 -35.47
N LEU A 523 -0.27 1.20 -34.34
CA LEU A 523 0.00 0.61 -33.03
C LEU A 523 -0.94 1.20 -31.95
N ASP A 524 -2.16 1.59 -32.35
CA ASP A 524 -3.23 2.10 -31.48
C ASP A 524 -2.72 3.26 -30.58
N ALA A 525 -2.74 3.08 -29.26
CA ALA A 525 -2.41 4.14 -28.31
C ALA A 525 -0.92 4.53 -28.31
N LEU A 526 -0.03 3.67 -28.82
CA LEU A 526 1.40 3.92 -28.87
C LEU A 526 1.82 4.71 -30.13
N THR A 527 0.98 4.73 -31.18
CA THR A 527 1.26 5.41 -32.45
C THR A 527 1.65 6.88 -32.26
N ALA A 528 0.90 7.63 -31.43
CA ALA A 528 1.17 9.04 -31.18
C ALA A 528 2.57 9.29 -30.57
N GLU A 529 2.99 8.42 -29.65
CA GLU A 529 4.30 8.53 -29.00
C GLU A 529 5.43 8.08 -29.92
N LEU A 530 5.18 7.09 -30.79
CA LEU A 530 6.15 6.63 -31.79
C LEU A 530 6.40 7.65 -32.89
N VAL A 531 5.38 8.41 -33.31
CA VAL A 531 5.57 9.53 -34.24
C VAL A 531 6.48 10.59 -33.64
N LEU A 532 6.32 10.90 -32.34
CA LEU A 532 7.22 11.83 -31.64
C LEU A 532 8.64 11.28 -31.54
N THR A 533 8.79 10.00 -31.23
CA THR A 533 10.09 9.31 -31.19
C THR A 533 10.78 9.29 -32.55
N ARG A 534 10.03 9.02 -33.63
CA ARG A 534 10.56 9.12 -34.99
C ARG A 534 11.02 10.54 -35.31
N ARG A 535 10.21 11.55 -34.95
CA ARG A 535 10.58 12.96 -35.18
C ARG A 535 11.85 13.35 -34.42
N ASP A 536 12.03 12.84 -33.19
CA ASP A 536 13.27 13.01 -32.43
C ASP A 536 14.48 12.46 -33.21
N VAL A 537 14.35 11.28 -33.82
CA VAL A 537 15.40 10.64 -34.64
C VAL A 537 15.63 11.40 -35.96
N GLU A 538 14.58 11.81 -36.66
CA GLU A 538 14.67 12.63 -37.88
C GLU A 538 15.35 13.98 -37.65
N TRP A 539 15.21 14.54 -36.45
CA TRP A 539 15.90 15.75 -36.00
C TRP A 539 17.34 15.50 -35.51
N GLY A 540 17.85 14.28 -35.66
CA GLY A 540 19.24 13.92 -35.38
C GLY A 540 19.52 13.43 -33.96
N ALA A 541 18.50 13.13 -33.14
CA ALA A 541 18.73 12.44 -31.87
C ALA A 541 19.08 10.96 -32.12
N ASP A 542 19.96 10.41 -31.28
CA ASP A 542 20.22 8.97 -31.29
C ASP A 542 18.95 8.16 -30.96
N VAL A 543 18.79 6.98 -31.55
CA VAL A 543 17.60 6.12 -31.34
C VAL A 543 17.44 5.77 -29.87
N THR A 544 18.53 5.49 -29.15
CA THR A 544 18.49 5.19 -27.71
C THR A 544 17.98 6.39 -26.93
N THR A 545 18.45 7.59 -27.26
CA THR A 545 18.01 8.85 -26.65
C THR A 545 16.54 9.12 -26.95
N ALA A 546 16.08 8.87 -28.17
CA ALA A 546 14.68 9.05 -28.56
C ALA A 546 13.76 8.06 -27.81
N LEU A 547 14.16 6.79 -27.70
CA LEU A 547 13.43 5.78 -26.92
C LEU A 547 13.39 6.14 -25.42
N HIS A 548 14.48 6.64 -24.84
CA HIS A 548 14.47 7.14 -23.46
C HIS A 548 13.58 8.36 -23.27
N ARG A 549 13.49 9.28 -24.25
CA ARG A 549 12.53 10.38 -24.20
C ARG A 549 11.09 9.87 -24.24
N MET A 550 10.80 8.86 -25.06
CA MET A 550 9.49 8.19 -25.09
C MET A 550 9.14 7.57 -23.73
N ASP A 551 10.09 6.85 -23.11
CA ASP A 551 9.94 6.29 -21.77
C ASP A 551 9.59 7.38 -20.73
N ARG A 552 10.31 8.51 -20.75
CA ARG A 552 10.05 9.65 -19.85
C ARG A 552 8.69 10.33 -20.06
N ARG A 553 8.13 10.29 -21.28
CA ARG A 553 6.81 10.83 -21.61
C ARG A 553 5.68 9.90 -21.15
N VAL A 554 5.79 8.61 -21.45
CA VAL A 554 4.75 7.61 -21.15
C VAL A 554 4.76 7.18 -19.69
N ARG A 555 5.95 7.02 -19.11
CA ARG A 555 6.18 6.59 -17.71
C ARG A 555 5.44 5.29 -17.35
N SER A 556 5.50 4.29 -18.23
CA SER A 556 4.97 2.94 -17.97
C SER A 556 6.11 1.98 -17.63
N PRO A 557 6.00 1.17 -16.56
CA PRO A 557 6.99 0.15 -16.24
C PRO A 557 7.21 -0.90 -17.33
N VAL A 558 6.17 -1.23 -18.11
CA VAL A 558 6.27 -2.18 -19.23
C VAL A 558 7.11 -1.58 -20.35
N LEU A 559 6.84 -0.30 -20.70
CA LEU A 559 7.62 0.40 -21.71
C LEU A 559 9.06 0.67 -21.25
N SER A 560 9.29 1.03 -19.99
CA SER A 560 10.65 1.24 -19.46
C SER A 560 11.51 0.00 -19.60
N ARG A 561 10.95 -1.20 -19.31
CA ARG A 561 11.63 -2.49 -19.50
C ARG A 561 11.94 -2.75 -20.96
N ALA A 562 10.94 -2.59 -21.83
CA ALA A 562 11.09 -2.76 -23.26
C ALA A 562 12.19 -1.84 -23.82
N VAL A 563 12.16 -0.55 -23.46
CA VAL A 563 13.17 0.43 -23.86
C VAL A 563 14.54 0.04 -23.33
N ALA A 564 14.68 -0.29 -22.04
CA ALA A 564 15.96 -0.71 -21.46
C ALA A 564 16.56 -1.92 -22.19
N LEU A 565 15.75 -2.94 -22.47
CA LEU A 565 16.22 -4.11 -23.21
C LEU A 565 16.62 -3.77 -24.65
N VAL A 566 15.81 -2.98 -25.37
CA VAL A 566 16.12 -2.54 -26.74
C VAL A 566 17.42 -1.74 -26.76
N THR A 567 17.57 -0.75 -25.86
CA THR A 567 18.76 0.12 -25.84
C THR A 567 20.02 -0.65 -25.51
N ASN A 568 19.98 -1.63 -24.61
CA ASN A 568 21.16 -2.41 -24.27
C ASN A 568 21.51 -3.47 -25.32
N ALA A 569 20.49 -4.07 -25.96
CA ALA A 569 20.72 -4.96 -27.09
C ALA A 569 21.41 -4.23 -28.25
N LEU A 570 21.05 -2.96 -28.51
CA LEU A 570 21.69 -2.11 -29.53
C LEU A 570 23.20 -1.92 -29.32
N HIS A 571 23.66 -1.89 -28.07
CA HIS A 571 25.07 -1.71 -27.76
C HIS A 571 25.87 -3.03 -27.84
N ALA A 572 25.21 -4.18 -27.79
CA ALA A 572 25.85 -5.49 -27.65
C ALA A 572 26.16 -6.16 -29.00
N SER A 573 25.20 -6.16 -29.94
CA SER A 573 25.37 -6.84 -31.23
C SER A 573 24.41 -6.33 -32.32
N GLY A 574 24.62 -6.79 -33.55
CA GLY A 574 23.78 -6.46 -34.71
C GLY A 574 22.55 -7.35 -34.89
N ASP A 575 22.39 -8.43 -34.11
CA ASP A 575 21.24 -9.35 -34.20
C ASP A 575 20.34 -9.21 -32.96
N ILE A 576 19.48 -8.20 -33.02
CA ILE A 576 18.63 -7.78 -31.89
C ILE A 576 17.25 -8.42 -31.99
N ALA A 577 16.90 -9.02 -33.13
CA ALA A 577 15.61 -9.65 -33.35
C ALA A 577 15.28 -10.74 -32.31
N PRO A 578 16.20 -11.67 -31.93
CA PRO A 578 15.94 -12.65 -30.88
C PRO A 578 15.62 -11.99 -29.53
N VAL A 579 16.30 -10.90 -29.20
CA VAL A 579 16.10 -10.15 -27.95
C VAL A 579 14.72 -9.51 -27.90
N LEU A 580 14.34 -8.82 -28.98
CA LEU A 580 13.04 -8.18 -29.12
C LEU A 580 11.90 -9.20 -29.10
N LYS A 581 12.13 -10.40 -29.65
CA LYS A 581 11.17 -11.50 -29.64
C LYS A 581 10.93 -12.05 -28.23
N ILE A 582 12.00 -12.30 -27.46
CA ILE A 582 11.89 -12.70 -26.05
C ILE A 582 11.13 -11.64 -25.25
N ALA A 583 11.41 -10.36 -25.48
CA ALA A 583 10.72 -9.25 -24.84
C ALA A 583 9.22 -9.18 -25.18
N ALA A 584 8.89 -9.41 -26.45
CA ALA A 584 7.52 -9.46 -26.93
C ALA A 584 6.77 -10.62 -26.29
N ASP A 585 7.39 -11.81 -26.21
CA ASP A 585 6.81 -13.01 -25.62
C ASP A 585 6.62 -12.86 -24.10
N GLU A 586 7.60 -12.31 -23.37
CA GLU A 586 7.48 -11.98 -21.94
C GLU A 586 6.31 -11.01 -21.69
N THR A 587 6.21 -9.96 -22.50
CA THR A 587 5.15 -8.95 -22.37
C THR A 587 3.78 -9.54 -22.74
N ARG A 588 3.71 -10.41 -23.75
CA ARG A 588 2.49 -11.13 -24.15
C ARG A 588 2.01 -12.08 -23.06
N ALA A 589 2.89 -12.88 -22.48
CA ALA A 589 2.56 -13.77 -21.36
C ALA A 589 1.99 -12.97 -20.18
N THR A 590 2.64 -11.85 -19.84
CA THR A 590 2.16 -10.94 -18.79
C THR A 590 0.76 -10.39 -19.10
N GLU A 591 0.50 -9.95 -20.34
CA GLU A 591 -0.82 -9.45 -20.75
C GLU A 591 -1.89 -10.54 -20.79
N ARG A 592 -1.54 -11.77 -21.22
CA ARG A 592 -2.43 -12.93 -21.19
C ARG A 592 -2.89 -13.24 -19.77
N LEU A 593 -1.95 -13.35 -18.83
CA LEU A 593 -2.26 -13.60 -17.41
C LEU A 593 -3.13 -12.49 -16.82
N ARG A 594 -2.86 -11.22 -17.16
CA ARG A 594 -3.70 -10.09 -16.74
C ARG A 594 -5.13 -10.19 -17.27
N ARG A 595 -5.31 -10.64 -18.52
CA ARG A 595 -6.64 -10.82 -19.15
C ARG A 595 -7.41 -11.96 -18.51
N GLU A 596 -6.77 -13.12 -18.34
CA GLU A 596 -7.36 -14.29 -17.68
C GLU A 596 -7.80 -13.92 -16.24
N ARG A 597 -6.91 -13.27 -15.49
CA ARG A 597 -7.23 -12.74 -14.15
C ARG A 597 -8.43 -11.82 -14.16
N ARG A 598 -8.48 -10.87 -15.09
CA ARG A 598 -9.61 -9.92 -15.20
C ARG A 598 -10.92 -10.64 -15.52
N GLN A 599 -10.90 -11.66 -16.38
CA GLN A 599 -12.09 -12.40 -16.75
C GLN A 599 -12.65 -13.20 -15.57
N VAL A 600 -11.78 -13.90 -14.84
CA VAL A 600 -12.15 -14.62 -13.62
C VAL A 600 -12.69 -13.64 -12.56
N MET A 601 -11.97 -12.54 -12.32
CA MET A 601 -12.39 -11.52 -11.35
C MET A 601 -13.68 -10.78 -11.72
N LEU A 602 -14.00 -10.64 -13.01
CA LEU A 602 -15.28 -10.06 -13.46
C LEU A 602 -16.48 -10.88 -12.98
N THR A 603 -16.37 -12.21 -12.97
CA THR A 603 -17.44 -13.09 -12.47
C THR A 603 -17.72 -12.81 -10.99
N TYR A 604 -16.67 -12.67 -10.17
CA TYR A 604 -16.84 -12.36 -8.74
C TYR A 604 -17.36 -10.95 -8.49
N LEU A 605 -16.92 -9.97 -9.28
CA LEU A 605 -17.47 -8.62 -9.24
C LEU A 605 -18.98 -8.64 -9.51
N ILE A 606 -19.43 -9.40 -10.52
CA ILE A 606 -20.87 -9.57 -10.81
C ILE A 606 -21.60 -10.18 -9.61
N VAL A 607 -21.05 -11.20 -8.96
CA VAL A 607 -21.67 -11.83 -7.77
C VAL A 607 -21.82 -10.81 -6.63
N ILE A 608 -20.81 -9.99 -6.36
CA ILE A 608 -20.88 -8.94 -5.33
C ILE A 608 -21.98 -7.93 -5.65
N TYR A 609 -22.10 -7.50 -6.92
CA TYR A 609 -23.14 -6.58 -7.37
C TYR A 609 -24.54 -7.17 -7.22
N ILE A 610 -24.74 -8.42 -7.62
CA ILE A 610 -26.02 -9.12 -7.46
C ILE A 610 -26.37 -9.24 -5.98
N SER A 611 -25.40 -9.62 -5.13
CA SER A 611 -25.62 -9.77 -3.69
C SER A 611 -26.00 -8.44 -3.03
N PHE A 612 -25.38 -7.35 -3.46
CA PHE A 612 -25.76 -6.00 -3.03
C PHE A 612 -27.17 -5.62 -3.50
N LEU A 613 -27.55 -5.93 -4.74
CA LEU A 613 -28.90 -5.69 -5.23
C LEU A 613 -29.95 -6.51 -4.47
N VAL A 614 -29.63 -7.76 -4.12
CA VAL A 614 -30.48 -8.61 -3.27
C VAL A 614 -30.61 -8.01 -1.87
N PHE A 615 -29.50 -7.53 -1.29
CA PHE A 615 -29.50 -6.82 -0.01
C PHE A 615 -30.41 -5.59 -0.05
N LEU A 616 -30.27 -4.75 -1.08
CA LEU A 616 -31.10 -3.58 -1.29
C LEU A 616 -32.57 -3.94 -1.51
N GLY A 617 -32.83 -5.00 -2.28
CA GLY A 617 -34.18 -5.52 -2.52
C GLY A 617 -34.86 -6.03 -1.26
N ILE A 618 -34.13 -6.71 -0.36
CA ILE A 618 -34.67 -7.17 0.92
C ILE A 618 -34.91 -5.99 1.86
N ILE A 619 -34.01 -5.00 1.92
CA ILE A 619 -34.26 -3.77 2.68
C ILE A 619 -35.48 -3.01 2.15
N ALA A 620 -35.64 -2.95 0.82
CA ALA A 620 -36.80 -2.33 0.21
C ALA A 620 -38.10 -3.10 0.52
N ALA A 621 -38.05 -4.44 0.45
CA ALA A 621 -39.17 -5.29 0.81
C ALA A 621 -39.55 -5.15 2.29
N LEU A 622 -38.56 -5.08 3.18
CA LEU A 622 -38.78 -4.71 4.58
C LEU A 622 -39.44 -3.34 4.64
N SER A 623 -38.85 -2.28 4.08
CA SER A 623 -39.41 -0.93 4.19
C SER A 623 -40.86 -0.83 3.67
N ILE A 624 -41.16 -1.42 2.50
CA ILE A 624 -42.49 -1.33 1.88
C ILE A 624 -43.53 -2.25 2.56
N ALA A 625 -43.16 -3.46 2.97
CA ALA A 625 -44.13 -4.42 3.50
C ALA A 625 -44.23 -4.37 5.04
N PHE A 626 -43.12 -4.09 5.71
CA PHE A 626 -43.00 -4.15 7.18
C PHE A 626 -43.57 -2.92 7.86
N ILE A 627 -43.30 -1.72 7.33
CA ILE A 627 -43.73 -0.46 7.96
C ILE A 627 -45.26 -0.34 8.00
N PRO A 628 -45.99 -0.55 6.88
CA PRO A 628 -47.45 -0.49 6.91
C PRO A 628 -48.06 -1.60 7.79
N ALA A 629 -47.39 -2.73 7.96
CA ALA A 629 -47.84 -3.81 8.84
C ALA A 629 -47.79 -3.41 10.32
N ILE A 630 -46.76 -2.67 10.74
CA ILE A 630 -46.68 -2.10 12.10
C ILE A 630 -47.75 -1.03 12.29
N GLU A 631 -47.88 -0.10 11.35
CA GLU A 631 -48.86 0.99 11.44
C GLU A 631 -50.30 0.46 11.50
N SER A 632 -50.61 -0.57 10.70
CA SER A 632 -51.92 -1.23 10.72
C SER A 632 -52.16 -2.08 11.98
N ALA A 633 -51.13 -2.73 12.54
CA ALA A 633 -51.24 -3.47 13.80
C ALA A 633 -51.42 -2.52 15.00
N ALA A 634 -50.68 -1.41 15.03
CA ALA A 634 -50.79 -0.37 16.06
C ALA A 634 -52.18 0.30 16.05
N THR A 635 -52.73 0.57 14.86
CA THR A 635 -54.08 1.14 14.71
C THR A 635 -55.20 0.11 14.96
N GLY A 636 -54.98 -1.16 14.63
CA GLY A 636 -55.94 -2.27 14.86
C GLY A 636 -56.12 -2.65 16.33
N GLY A 637 -55.12 -2.42 17.19
CA GLY A 637 -55.20 -2.62 18.64
C GLY A 637 -56.09 -1.59 19.38
N ALA A 638 -56.32 -0.42 18.78
CA ALA A 638 -57.11 0.65 19.38
C ALA A 638 -58.63 0.39 19.39
N GLY A 639 -59.11 -0.66 18.72
CA GLY A 639 -60.55 -0.94 18.54
C GLY A 639 -61.18 -1.91 19.55
N GLY A 640 -60.43 -2.47 20.52
CA GLY A 640 -60.91 -3.60 21.33
C GLY A 640 -60.47 -3.66 22.79
N GLY A 641 -60.11 -2.53 23.40
CA GLY A 641 -59.65 -2.49 24.80
C GLY A 641 -60.78 -2.61 25.82
N VAL A 642 -60.85 -3.74 26.53
CA VAL A 642 -61.51 -3.81 27.85
C VAL A 642 -60.65 -3.01 28.84
N PRO A 643 -61.21 -2.03 29.56
CA PRO A 643 -60.44 -1.25 30.54
C PRO A 643 -60.16 -2.12 31.77
N GLY A 644 -58.89 -2.45 32.04
CA GLY A 644 -58.47 -2.96 33.36
C GLY A 644 -57.47 -4.11 33.42
N GLY A 645 -56.93 -4.62 32.30
CA GLY A 645 -55.90 -5.67 32.32
C GLY A 645 -54.50 -5.13 32.03
N GLY A 646 -53.72 -4.80 33.07
CA GLY A 646 -52.30 -4.46 32.91
C GLY A 646 -51.48 -5.71 32.55
N GLY A 647 -50.63 -5.60 31.52
CA GLY A 647 -49.59 -6.58 31.19
C GLY A 647 -49.85 -7.45 29.94
N GLY A 648 -50.25 -6.87 28.82
CA GLY A 648 -50.35 -7.55 27.52
C GLY A 648 -49.30 -7.09 26.52
N ILE A 649 -48.90 -7.98 25.60
CA ILE A 649 -47.94 -7.81 24.47
C ILE A 649 -48.16 -6.52 23.65
N THR A 650 -49.35 -5.92 23.74
CA THR A 650 -49.73 -4.69 23.04
C THR A 650 -49.10 -3.41 23.58
N ASP A 651 -48.57 -3.40 24.81
CA ASP A 651 -47.97 -2.20 25.43
C ASP A 651 -46.56 -1.88 24.87
N GLY A 652 -45.87 -2.87 24.28
CA GLY A 652 -44.57 -2.69 23.62
C GLY A 652 -44.64 -2.30 22.13
N ILE A 653 -45.82 -2.41 21.51
CA ILE A 653 -46.00 -2.18 20.06
C ILE A 653 -46.35 -0.70 19.76
N GLY A 654 -46.87 0.04 20.75
CA GLY A 654 -47.35 1.41 20.56
C GLY A 654 -46.29 2.52 20.43
N ASP A 655 -45.03 2.25 20.78
CA ASP A 655 -43.94 3.25 20.86
C ASP A 655 -42.78 2.97 19.87
N ILE A 656 -43.03 2.20 18.80
CA ILE A 656 -42.00 1.87 17.81
C ILE A 656 -41.85 3.04 16.82
N ASP A 657 -40.75 3.79 16.94
CA ASP A 657 -40.38 4.84 15.99
C ASP A 657 -39.97 4.25 14.62
N VAL A 658 -40.96 4.06 13.74
CA VAL A 658 -40.79 3.63 12.33
C VAL A 658 -39.68 4.39 11.61
N PHE A 659 -39.58 5.70 11.85
CA PHE A 659 -38.58 6.58 11.25
C PHE A 659 -37.14 6.15 11.56
N VAL A 660 -36.88 5.71 12.79
CA VAL A 660 -35.52 5.35 13.20
C VAL A 660 -35.09 4.05 12.49
N TYR A 661 -36.03 3.14 12.22
CA TYR A 661 -35.78 1.95 11.41
C TYR A 661 -35.48 2.30 9.94
N GLU A 662 -36.25 3.18 9.31
CA GLU A 662 -35.98 3.66 7.94
C GLU A 662 -34.59 4.29 7.82
N GLN A 663 -34.23 5.15 8.78
CA GLN A 663 -32.93 5.79 8.82
C GLN A 663 -31.79 4.77 8.98
N VAL A 664 -31.95 3.79 9.88
CA VAL A 664 -30.96 2.72 10.08
C VAL A 664 -30.84 1.84 8.84
N PHE A 665 -31.92 1.57 8.11
CA PHE A 665 -31.87 0.84 6.84
C PHE A 665 -31.17 1.62 5.73
N PHE A 666 -31.41 2.93 5.63
CA PHE A 666 -30.67 3.80 4.71
C PHE A 666 -29.17 3.77 5.01
N HIS A 667 -28.80 3.91 6.27
CA HIS A 667 -27.41 3.83 6.69
C HIS A 667 -26.80 2.44 6.48
N ALA A 668 -27.55 1.37 6.72
CA ALA A 668 -27.11 0.01 6.41
C ALA A 668 -26.79 -0.15 4.92
N ALA A 669 -27.65 0.35 4.04
CA ALA A 669 -27.44 0.32 2.60
C ALA A 669 -26.28 1.21 2.14
N ALA A 670 -26.12 2.41 2.72
CA ALA A 670 -25.03 3.32 2.36
C ALA A 670 -23.66 2.80 2.84
N VAL A 671 -23.58 2.32 4.09
CA VAL A 671 -22.38 1.70 4.64
C VAL A 671 -22.02 0.45 3.84
N GLN A 672 -23.00 -0.42 3.56
CA GLN A 672 -22.75 -1.62 2.76
C GLN A 672 -22.31 -1.29 1.33
N ALA A 673 -22.86 -0.23 0.71
CA ALA A 673 -22.43 0.20 -0.63
C ALA A 673 -20.95 0.62 -0.66
N ILE A 674 -20.49 1.34 0.36
CA ILE A 674 -19.07 1.73 0.49
C ILE A 674 -18.22 0.48 0.75
N CYS A 675 -18.59 -0.33 1.74
CA CYS A 675 -17.89 -1.54 2.13
C CYS A 675 -17.75 -2.55 0.96
N SER A 676 -18.85 -2.89 0.31
CA SER A 676 -18.87 -3.77 -0.87
C SER A 676 -18.15 -3.16 -2.06
N GLY A 677 -18.20 -1.83 -2.23
CA GLY A 677 -17.46 -1.13 -3.28
C GLY A 677 -15.94 -1.25 -3.11
N LEU A 678 -15.44 -1.07 -1.88
CA LEU A 678 -14.02 -1.23 -1.56
C LEU A 678 -13.55 -2.67 -1.76
N VAL A 679 -14.34 -3.65 -1.29
CA VAL A 679 -14.03 -5.08 -1.47
C VAL A 679 -14.08 -5.48 -2.95
N ALA A 680 -15.05 -4.98 -3.71
CA ALA A 680 -15.12 -5.20 -5.16
C ALA A 680 -13.88 -4.66 -5.90
N GLY A 681 -13.31 -3.54 -5.45
CA GLY A 681 -12.05 -3.02 -5.98
C GLY A 681 -10.84 -3.89 -5.64
N GLN A 682 -10.73 -4.27 -4.36
CA GLN A 682 -9.61 -5.10 -3.87
C GLN A 682 -9.60 -6.47 -4.54
N LEU A 683 -10.74 -7.16 -4.60
CA LEU A 683 -10.86 -8.46 -5.27
C LEU A 683 -10.80 -8.29 -6.79
N GLY A 684 -11.59 -7.37 -7.36
CA GLY A 684 -11.75 -7.23 -8.81
C GLY A 684 -10.50 -6.75 -9.54
N GLU A 685 -9.81 -5.76 -9.00
CA GLU A 685 -8.72 -5.05 -9.69
C GLU A 685 -7.38 -5.10 -8.96
N GLY A 686 -7.35 -5.63 -7.74
CA GLY A 686 -6.15 -5.82 -6.92
C GLY A 686 -5.79 -4.62 -6.05
N SER A 687 -6.64 -3.60 -5.92
CA SER A 687 -6.40 -2.49 -5.00
C SER A 687 -7.67 -1.84 -4.45
N VAL A 688 -7.62 -1.40 -3.20
CA VAL A 688 -8.72 -0.67 -2.55
C VAL A 688 -9.05 0.63 -3.29
N ARG A 689 -8.05 1.28 -3.90
CA ARG A 689 -8.24 2.53 -4.68
C ARG A 689 -9.16 2.31 -5.89
N ASP A 690 -9.12 1.12 -6.48
CA ASP A 690 -10.00 0.73 -7.57
C ASP A 690 -11.45 0.58 -7.12
N GLY A 691 -11.68 0.40 -5.81
CA GLY A 691 -13.02 0.27 -5.22
C GLY A 691 -13.83 1.56 -5.25
N ALA A 692 -13.19 2.72 -5.40
CA ALA A 692 -13.89 4.01 -5.41
C ALA A 692 -14.98 4.09 -6.49
N LYS A 693 -14.74 3.57 -7.71
CA LYS A 693 -15.76 3.56 -8.76
C LYS A 693 -16.94 2.64 -8.43
N HIS A 694 -16.66 1.52 -7.78
CA HIS A 694 -17.70 0.56 -7.39
C HIS A 694 -18.53 1.13 -6.24
N ALA A 695 -17.90 1.73 -5.23
CA ALA A 695 -18.59 2.43 -4.14
C ALA A 695 -19.52 3.53 -4.68
N VAL A 696 -19.07 4.31 -5.68
CA VAL A 696 -19.91 5.34 -6.32
C VAL A 696 -21.13 4.74 -7.01
N ILE A 697 -20.95 3.66 -7.78
CA ILE A 697 -22.06 3.00 -8.46
C ILE A 697 -23.06 2.44 -7.45
N LEU A 698 -22.58 1.75 -6.41
CA LEU A 698 -23.44 1.15 -5.38
C LEU A 698 -24.15 2.22 -4.55
N LEU A 699 -23.47 3.32 -4.19
CA LEU A 699 -24.10 4.46 -3.50
C LEU A 699 -25.16 5.14 -4.36
N ALA A 700 -24.90 5.29 -5.66
CA ALA A 700 -25.89 5.83 -6.59
C ALA A 700 -27.12 4.90 -6.68
N LEU A 701 -26.94 3.58 -6.70
CA LEU A 701 -28.03 2.62 -6.65
C LEU A 701 -28.82 2.70 -5.34
N THR A 702 -28.14 2.86 -4.19
CA THR A 702 -28.80 3.11 -2.90
C THR A 702 -29.65 4.38 -2.94
N ALA A 703 -29.08 5.49 -3.42
CA ALA A 703 -29.81 6.77 -3.51
C ALA A 703 -31.03 6.65 -4.43
N VAL A 704 -30.90 5.99 -5.59
CA VAL A 704 -32.03 5.76 -6.51
C VAL A 704 -33.11 4.88 -5.86
N ALA A 705 -32.74 3.80 -5.18
CA ALA A 705 -33.71 2.91 -4.56
C ALA A 705 -34.51 3.60 -3.44
N PHE A 706 -33.86 4.37 -2.57
CA PHE A 706 -34.56 5.12 -1.51
C PHE A 706 -35.40 6.28 -2.07
N ALA A 707 -34.96 6.90 -3.17
CA ALA A 707 -35.76 7.93 -3.85
C ALA A 707 -37.04 7.33 -4.46
N LEU A 708 -36.98 6.10 -4.99
CA LEU A 708 -38.13 5.37 -5.49
C LEU A 708 -39.09 4.93 -4.39
N MET A 709 -38.57 4.63 -3.19
CA MET A 709 -39.39 4.28 -2.02
C MET A 709 -40.08 5.49 -1.36
N GLY A 710 -39.69 6.71 -1.72
CA GLY A 710 -40.23 7.95 -1.12
C GLY A 710 -39.65 8.26 0.27
N SER A 711 -38.52 7.63 0.62
CA SER A 711 -37.84 7.76 1.92
C SER A 711 -36.64 8.72 1.91
N LEU A 712 -36.44 9.47 0.82
CA LEU A 712 -35.40 10.50 0.64
C LEU A 712 -35.97 11.91 0.55
#